data_AF-A0A931PC87-F1
#
_entry.id   AF-A0A931PC87-F1
#
_cell.length_a   1.000
_cell.length_b   1.000
_cell.length_c   1.000
_cell.angle_alpha   90.00
_cell.angle_beta   90.00
_cell.angle_gamma   90.00
#
_symmetry.space_group_name_H-M   'P 1'
#
loop_
_entity.id
_entity.type
_entity.pdbx_description
1 polymer ?
#
loop_
_entity_poly.entity_id
_entity_poly.type
_entity_poly.pdbx_seq_one_letter_code
_entity_poly.pdbx_strand_id
1 'polypeptide(L)'
;MARNAGDRTEDRGARSTTHRLRRRILQAPPRQDRCMTATALDAPTSSRARARAWVHMPGLDGVRAVAVTAVLLFHADPSWLPGGFLGVDVFFTLSGFLITSLLIAELGETGRIRFGRFYLRRARRLLPALFLVLVATSLLAVTVAQDAAQRVREDATAAFFYVTNWWYVLHQQSYFEATGRPPMLQHLWSLAVEEQFYLLWPVLLLLLWRLGGVRGIRVGAAVGAVASTGLMAWIAVTHDMPGAADASRVYFGTDTHAMTLLVGAVLATVWTPQRIGDALTARGRGVITSIGAAGLLALVGILWFVDPQSAALYRGGFLVVGLVTAVVVGAAAVTGTTFARVLGHQPLRWVGERSYGIYLWHWPIFMVLRPGIDLDAEGWPVQALRFALTLVAAELSYRFVEMPIRRGALSRAWRDWRERGTLATVGRAAVATLSAVAVVIGLGVGLSSAHEPTLEDELGGVTSVGDDPLTPLPTASPGASHHGGSPSASPRASGSASPGSSKPAGRPANAPPVLAAGQDAYGLSVTAVGDSVMLAARDALRAEFPGITVDAHISRQPTEIFARIRARKAAGALGDVVIIGAGTNGAIRTADLMSLIRSIGDRSRIILVNVHADRSWVAQSNQAIANAIAKYGSKNVRLADWNAASQGHRDWFYSDGIHTKGDGSVAYANLIREAMRQ
;
A
#
# COMPACT_ATOMS: atom_id res chain seq x y z
N MET A 1 -0.44 -21.30 106.93
CA MET A 1 -1.25 -22.54 106.80
C MET A 1 -0.60 -23.35 105.68
N ALA A 2 0.12 -24.45 105.95
CA ALA A 2 -0.41 -25.79 106.30
C ALA A 2 -1.16 -26.41 105.08
N ARG A 3 -0.88 -27.60 104.51
CA ARG A 3 0.04 -28.76 104.73
C ARG A 3 0.24 -29.46 103.33
N ASN A 4 1.12 -30.43 103.03
CA ASN A 4 2.12 -31.22 103.79
C ASN A 4 3.26 -31.78 102.88
N ALA A 5 4.11 -32.62 103.47
CA ALA A 5 5.00 -33.69 102.96
C ALA A 5 4.41 -34.61 101.86
N GLY A 6 5.14 -35.49 101.15
CA GLY A 6 6.50 -36.08 101.24
C GLY A 6 6.63 -37.09 100.07
N ASP A 7 7.62 -37.96 99.86
CA ASP A 7 8.87 -38.36 100.55
C ASP A 7 9.81 -38.89 99.41
N ARG A 8 11.15 -38.79 99.48
CA ARG A 8 12.13 -39.88 99.76
C ARG A 8 11.75 -41.26 99.18
N THR A 9 12.65 -42.10 98.62
CA THR A 9 14.11 -42.23 98.80
C THR A 9 14.76 -43.01 97.63
N GLU A 10 16.10 -43.00 97.58
CA GLU A 10 17.06 -44.07 97.18
C GLU A 10 16.52 -45.38 96.53
N ASP A 11 17.17 -45.96 95.51
CA ASP A 11 18.48 -46.62 95.70
C ASP A 11 19.34 -46.77 94.41
N ARG A 12 20.57 -47.23 94.62
CA ARG A 12 21.74 -47.40 93.74
C ARG A 12 21.62 -48.66 92.87
N GLY A 13 22.38 -48.76 91.77
CA GLY A 13 22.43 -50.00 90.99
C GLY A 13 23.39 -50.06 89.80
N ALA A 14 24.67 -50.32 90.10
CA ALA A 14 25.70 -50.95 89.25
C ALA A 14 25.64 -50.88 87.71
N ARG A 15 26.70 -50.27 87.18
CA ARG A 15 27.23 -50.32 85.79
C ARG A 15 27.21 -51.72 85.15
N SER A 16 26.92 -51.78 83.85
CA SER A 16 27.49 -52.80 82.95
C SER A 16 27.63 -52.29 81.51
N THR A 17 28.84 -52.33 80.99
CA THR A 17 29.18 -52.21 79.55
C THR A 17 28.78 -53.52 78.84
N THR A 18 28.39 -53.61 77.56
CA THR A 18 29.06 -53.04 76.37
C THR A 18 28.21 -53.29 75.10
N HIS A 19 28.54 -52.59 74.01
CA HIS A 19 28.38 -52.99 72.59
C HIS A 19 27.04 -52.87 71.82
N ARG A 20 27.14 -52.03 70.77
CA ARG A 20 26.71 -52.22 69.36
C ARG A 20 25.22 -52.14 68.95
N LEU A 21 25.00 -51.08 68.15
CA LEU A 21 24.37 -51.08 66.82
C LEU A 21 22.83 -50.98 66.67
N ARG A 22 22.48 -50.09 65.73
CA ARG A 22 21.25 -49.96 64.91
C ARG A 22 20.05 -49.13 65.44
N ARG A 23 20.03 -47.91 64.91
CA ARG A 23 18.94 -47.30 64.10
C ARG A 23 17.55 -47.06 64.76
N ARG A 24 17.25 -45.75 64.77
CA ARG A 24 16.07 -45.08 64.16
C ARG A 24 14.80 -44.85 65.01
N ILE A 25 14.48 -43.56 65.09
CA ILE A 25 13.21 -42.90 64.66
C ILE A 25 12.18 -42.49 65.74
N LEU A 26 11.73 -41.21 65.65
CA LEU A 26 10.71 -40.48 66.43
C LEU A 26 11.13 -40.12 67.88
N GLN A 27 10.80 -38.96 68.48
CA GLN A 27 10.05 -37.74 68.06
C GLN A 27 10.53 -36.53 68.90
N ALA A 28 10.30 -35.29 68.44
CA ALA A 28 10.49 -34.03 69.20
C ALA A 28 9.13 -33.51 69.73
N PRO A 29 8.94 -32.32 70.39
CA PRO A 29 9.84 -31.22 70.81
C PRO A 29 9.59 -30.88 72.33
N PRO A 30 9.47 -29.65 72.92
CA PRO A 30 9.74 -28.22 72.53
C PRO A 30 10.82 -27.49 73.41
N ARG A 31 11.69 -26.66 72.82
CA ARG A 31 11.59 -25.20 72.56
C ARG A 31 11.39 -24.27 73.78
N GLN A 32 12.42 -23.49 74.09
CA GLN A 32 12.31 -22.03 74.31
C GLN A 32 13.66 -21.30 74.04
N ASP A 33 13.58 -19.97 74.01
CA ASP A 33 14.66 -18.96 74.14
C ASP A 33 15.39 -18.31 72.95
N ARG A 34 15.86 -17.10 73.27
CA ARG A 34 16.24 -15.96 72.43
C ARG A 34 17.76 -15.80 72.34
N CYS A 35 18.19 -14.93 71.41
CA CYS A 35 19.19 -13.85 71.60
C CYS A 35 20.46 -13.88 70.69
N MET A 36 20.62 -12.75 69.99
CA MET A 36 21.81 -12.05 69.48
C MET A 36 23.11 -12.75 69.00
N THR A 37 23.42 -12.45 67.72
CA THR A 37 24.73 -12.05 67.12
C THR A 37 25.98 -12.94 67.18
N ALA A 38 26.44 -13.39 66.01
CA ALA A 38 27.86 -13.40 65.64
C ALA A 38 28.06 -13.37 64.10
N THR A 39 28.80 -12.35 63.64
CA THR A 39 29.74 -12.24 62.50
C THR A 39 29.52 -12.93 61.15
N ALA A 40 29.87 -12.21 60.08
CA ALA A 40 29.71 -12.59 58.67
C ALA A 40 30.61 -13.75 58.18
N LEU A 41 30.09 -14.50 57.19
CA LEU A 41 30.85 -15.13 56.11
C LEU A 41 29.93 -15.35 54.89
N ASP A 42 30.49 -15.14 53.70
CA ASP A 42 30.02 -15.51 52.34
C ASP A 42 28.64 -15.07 51.83
N ALA A 43 28.67 -13.97 51.05
CA ALA A 43 27.56 -13.53 50.21
C ALA A 43 27.46 -14.36 48.90
N PRO A 44 26.27 -14.87 48.51
CA PRO A 44 26.08 -15.56 47.23
C PRO A 44 25.98 -14.56 46.06
N THR A 45 27.12 -14.21 45.46
CA THR A 45 27.27 -13.22 44.38
C THR A 45 26.80 -13.67 42.98
N SER A 46 26.21 -14.86 42.84
CA SER A 46 25.95 -15.50 41.53
C SER A 46 24.50 -15.42 41.01
N SER A 47 23.55 -14.79 41.71
CA SER A 47 22.12 -14.77 41.31
C SER A 47 21.67 -13.56 40.50
N ARG A 48 22.39 -12.43 40.53
CA ARG A 48 22.04 -11.18 39.81
C ARG A 48 22.37 -11.20 38.31
N ALA A 49 23.09 -12.20 37.81
CA ALA A 49 23.43 -12.35 36.39
C ALA A 49 22.33 -13.00 35.53
N ARG A 50 21.12 -13.20 36.07
CA ARG A 50 19.99 -13.76 35.30
C ARG A 50 19.47 -12.75 34.27
N ALA A 51 19.87 -12.98 33.01
CA ALA A 51 19.31 -12.38 31.79
C ALA A 51 19.13 -10.86 31.82
N ARG A 52 20.09 -10.13 31.25
CA ARG A 52 19.87 -8.76 30.77
C ARG A 52 18.86 -8.80 29.61
N ALA A 53 17.58 -8.92 29.96
CA ALA A 53 16.49 -8.75 29.02
C ALA A 53 16.69 -7.41 28.31
N TRP A 54 16.54 -7.42 26.98
CA TRP A 54 16.67 -6.24 26.15
C TRP A 54 15.82 -5.11 26.72
N VAL A 55 16.48 -4.12 27.33
CA VAL A 55 15.80 -2.96 27.93
C VAL A 55 15.03 -2.28 26.82
N HIS A 56 13.72 -2.12 27.04
CA HIS A 56 12.85 -1.42 26.11
C HIS A 56 13.36 0.01 25.90
N MET A 57 13.45 0.46 24.65
CA MET A 57 14.04 1.73 24.25
C MET A 57 12.95 2.66 23.70
N PRO A 58 12.31 3.51 24.54
CA PRO A 58 11.18 4.34 24.11
C PRO A 58 11.48 5.26 22.92
N GLY A 59 12.74 5.72 22.79
CA GLY A 59 13.17 6.55 21.65
C GLY A 59 12.97 5.86 20.30
N LEU A 60 13.09 4.53 20.22
CA LEU A 60 12.87 3.78 18.98
C LEU A 60 11.38 3.68 18.60
N ASP A 61 10.48 3.70 19.59
CA ASP A 61 9.04 3.82 19.32
C ASP A 61 8.71 5.24 18.85
N GLY A 62 9.41 6.27 19.34
CA GLY A 62 9.34 7.62 18.76
C GLY A 62 9.74 7.69 17.29
N VAL A 63 10.81 6.98 16.87
CA VAL A 63 11.18 6.89 15.45
C VAL A 63 10.09 6.19 14.62
N ARG A 64 9.46 5.12 15.15
CA ARG A 64 8.30 4.48 14.52
C ARG A 64 7.10 5.42 14.37
N ALA A 65 6.88 6.29 15.35
CA ALA A 65 5.78 7.25 15.31
C ALA A 65 5.98 8.29 14.21
N VAL A 66 7.19 8.82 14.06
CA VAL A 66 7.56 9.70 12.93
C VAL A 66 7.34 8.97 11.60
N ALA A 67 7.82 7.73 11.48
CA ALA A 67 7.70 6.92 10.28
C ALA A 67 6.24 6.66 9.84
N VAL A 68 5.37 6.19 10.75
CA VAL A 68 3.96 5.94 10.39
C VAL A 68 3.18 7.23 10.15
N THR A 69 3.50 8.32 10.87
CA THR A 69 2.85 9.62 10.63
C THR A 69 3.20 10.16 9.25
N ALA A 70 4.46 10.01 8.81
CA ALA A 70 4.89 10.42 7.49
C ALA A 70 4.16 9.67 6.36
N VAL A 71 3.99 8.35 6.52
CA VAL A 71 3.20 7.50 5.61
C VAL A 71 1.73 7.96 5.56
N LEU A 72 1.11 8.16 6.73
CA LEU A 72 -0.29 8.59 6.83
C LEU A 72 -0.54 9.95 6.19
N LEU A 73 0.40 10.90 6.32
CA LEU A 73 0.29 12.21 5.69
C LEU A 73 0.40 12.10 4.16
N PHE A 74 1.40 11.36 3.65
CA PHE A 74 1.58 11.14 2.22
C PHE A 74 0.37 10.45 1.57
N HIS A 75 -0.19 9.41 2.20
CA HIS A 75 -1.38 8.72 1.69
C HIS A 75 -2.69 9.50 1.90
N ALA A 76 -2.69 10.51 2.79
CA ALA A 76 -3.84 11.39 2.96
C ALA A 76 -3.88 12.44 1.85
N ASP A 77 -2.75 13.09 1.60
CA ASP A 77 -2.52 14.06 0.53
C ASP A 77 -0.99 14.17 0.28
N PRO A 78 -0.48 13.70 -0.88
CA PRO A 78 0.95 13.74 -1.18
C PRO A 78 1.57 15.15 -1.12
N SER A 79 0.78 16.21 -1.32
CA SER A 79 1.27 17.60 -1.28
C SER A 79 1.68 18.06 0.13
N TRP A 80 1.15 17.43 1.19
CA TRP A 80 1.45 17.81 2.57
C TRP A 80 2.83 17.33 3.03
N LEU A 81 3.29 16.21 2.49
CA LEU A 81 4.59 15.62 2.79
C LEU A 81 5.05 14.73 1.62
N PRO A 82 5.60 15.30 0.53
CA PRO A 82 5.91 14.57 -0.70
C PRO A 82 6.83 13.36 -0.50
N GLY A 83 7.79 13.46 0.43
CA GLY A 83 8.70 12.37 0.79
C GLY A 83 8.14 11.40 1.84
N GLY A 84 6.88 11.54 2.28
CA GLY A 84 6.32 10.79 3.40
C GLY A 84 6.24 9.28 3.18
N PHE A 85 6.20 8.82 1.92
CA PHE A 85 6.34 7.39 1.55
C PHE A 85 7.65 6.76 2.06
N LEU A 86 8.73 7.55 2.20
CA LEU A 86 10.01 7.12 2.76
C LEU A 86 9.92 6.79 4.28
N GLY A 87 8.78 7.02 4.93
CA GLY A 87 8.50 6.47 6.24
C GLY A 87 8.58 4.93 6.27
N VAL A 88 8.33 4.25 5.14
CA VAL A 88 8.56 2.81 4.98
C VAL A 88 10.05 2.46 5.12
N ASP A 89 10.95 3.22 4.48
CA ASP A 89 12.40 3.04 4.63
C ASP A 89 12.89 3.26 6.06
N VAL A 90 12.23 4.15 6.81
CA VAL A 90 12.50 4.34 8.23
C VAL A 90 12.18 3.08 9.03
N PHE A 91 11.08 2.38 8.71
CA PHE A 91 10.77 1.06 9.28
C PHE A 91 11.78 0.00 8.86
N PHE A 92 12.17 -0.03 7.59
CA PHE A 92 13.17 -0.97 7.06
C PHE A 92 14.51 -0.85 7.81
N THR A 93 15.08 0.35 7.94
CA THR A 93 16.33 0.52 8.71
C THR A 93 16.16 0.21 10.20
N LEU A 94 15.03 0.57 10.83
CA LEU A 94 14.71 0.18 12.21
C LEU A 94 14.69 -1.35 12.40
N SER A 95 14.07 -2.06 11.47
CA SER A 95 13.86 -3.50 11.54
C SER A 95 15.12 -4.29 11.20
N GLY A 96 15.90 -3.83 10.21
CA GLY A 96 17.25 -4.29 9.94
C GLY A 96 18.14 -4.20 11.17
N PHE A 97 18.12 -3.07 11.87
CA PHE A 97 18.85 -2.87 13.13
C PHE A 97 18.36 -3.84 14.21
N LEU A 98 17.07 -3.79 14.55
CA LEU A 98 16.52 -4.54 15.69
C LEU A 98 16.64 -6.06 15.53
N ILE A 99 16.36 -6.61 14.36
CA ILE A 99 16.49 -8.06 14.13
C ILE A 99 17.95 -8.48 14.19
N THR A 100 18.85 -7.74 13.53
CA THR A 100 20.28 -8.08 13.51
C THR A 100 20.89 -8.02 14.90
N SER A 101 20.60 -6.98 15.71
CA SER A 101 21.14 -6.91 17.06
C SER A 101 20.57 -8.00 17.99
N LEU A 102 19.30 -8.38 17.84
CA LEU A 102 18.69 -9.51 18.58
C LEU A 102 19.38 -10.84 18.24
N LEU A 103 19.66 -11.09 16.96
CA LEU A 103 20.32 -12.32 16.49
C LEU A 103 21.79 -12.37 16.90
N ILE A 104 22.52 -11.27 16.79
CA ILE A 104 23.92 -11.15 17.26
C ILE A 104 24.00 -11.37 18.77
N ALA A 105 23.05 -10.84 19.55
CA ALA A 105 22.99 -11.09 20.99
C ALA A 105 22.69 -12.57 21.32
N GLU A 106 21.71 -13.19 20.65
CA GLU A 106 21.38 -14.61 20.87
C GLU A 106 22.54 -15.55 20.46
N LEU A 107 23.28 -15.23 19.39
CA LEU A 107 24.52 -15.91 19.02
C LEU A 107 25.63 -15.70 20.05
N GLY A 108 25.85 -14.47 20.51
CA GLY A 108 26.89 -14.14 21.49
C GLY A 108 26.64 -14.78 22.87
N GLU A 109 25.38 -14.94 23.27
CA GLU A 109 25.00 -15.58 24.54
C GLU A 109 24.94 -17.11 24.47
N THR A 110 24.60 -17.71 23.32
CA THR A 110 24.24 -19.15 23.25
C THR A 110 24.92 -19.95 22.15
N GLY A 111 25.69 -19.31 21.27
CA GLY A 111 26.37 -19.94 20.13
C GLY A 111 25.45 -20.44 19.01
N ARG A 112 24.11 -20.24 19.11
CA ARG A 112 23.13 -20.74 18.15
C ARG A 112 21.89 -19.84 18.03
N ILE A 113 21.29 -19.79 16.85
CA ILE A 113 19.99 -19.13 16.63
C ILE A 113 18.86 -20.15 16.89
N ARG A 114 17.88 -19.79 17.73
CA ARG A 114 16.68 -20.62 17.97
C ARG A 114 15.56 -20.25 17.01
N PHE A 115 15.72 -20.60 15.73
CA PHE A 115 14.81 -20.27 14.62
C PHE A 115 13.31 -20.41 14.98
N GLY A 116 12.88 -21.58 15.47
CA GLY A 116 11.47 -21.80 15.86
C GLY A 116 10.97 -20.82 16.94
N ARG A 117 11.81 -20.44 17.91
CA ARG A 117 11.46 -19.42 18.92
C ARG A 117 11.47 -18.02 18.33
N PHE A 118 12.34 -17.73 17.36
CA PHE A 118 12.36 -16.47 16.63
C PHE A 118 11.08 -16.27 15.79
N TYR A 119 10.79 -17.18 14.87
CA TYR A 119 9.61 -17.10 14.00
C TYR A 119 8.30 -17.10 14.78
N LEU A 120 8.16 -17.96 15.80
CA LEU A 120 6.95 -18.00 16.63
C LEU A 120 6.70 -16.71 17.44
N ARG A 121 7.75 -15.93 17.77
CA ARG A 121 7.61 -14.60 18.37
C ARG A 121 7.17 -13.54 17.36
N ARG A 122 7.62 -13.64 16.10
CA ARG A 122 7.20 -12.76 15.00
C ARG A 122 5.76 -13.04 14.57
N ALA A 123 5.43 -14.31 14.31
CA ALA A 123 4.09 -14.78 14.01
C ALA A 123 3.04 -14.29 15.03
N ARG A 124 3.30 -14.43 16.33
CA ARG A 124 2.40 -13.92 17.40
C ARG A 124 2.31 -12.40 17.51
N ARG A 125 3.21 -11.64 16.89
CA ARG A 125 3.18 -10.17 16.85
C ARG A 125 2.43 -9.65 15.63
N LEU A 126 2.48 -10.36 14.51
CA LEU A 126 2.14 -9.80 13.20
C LEU A 126 0.87 -10.42 12.59
N LEU A 127 0.87 -11.75 12.43
CA LEU A 127 -0.25 -12.47 11.81
C LEU A 127 -1.65 -12.13 12.39
N PRO A 128 -1.86 -11.93 13.71
CA PRO A 128 -3.20 -11.66 14.22
C PRO A 128 -3.84 -10.36 13.71
N ALA A 129 -3.06 -9.28 13.58
CA ALA A 129 -3.59 -8.03 13.05
C ALA A 129 -3.73 -8.10 11.53
N LEU A 130 -2.77 -8.73 10.84
CA LEU A 130 -2.87 -8.95 9.40
C LEU A 130 -4.14 -9.75 9.04
N PHE A 131 -4.40 -10.88 9.69
CA PHE A 131 -5.59 -11.69 9.40
C PHE A 131 -6.90 -10.94 9.70
N LEU A 132 -6.94 -10.15 10.78
CA LEU A 132 -8.09 -9.31 11.09
C LEU A 132 -8.34 -8.27 9.99
N VAL A 133 -7.26 -7.64 9.49
CA VAL A 133 -7.32 -6.63 8.43
C VAL A 133 -7.66 -7.26 7.08
N LEU A 134 -7.14 -8.45 6.74
CA LEU A 134 -7.55 -9.18 5.53
C LEU A 134 -9.06 -9.50 5.56
N VAL A 135 -9.56 -10.05 6.68
CA VAL A 135 -11.00 -10.33 6.85
C VAL A 135 -11.84 -9.06 6.75
N ALA A 136 -11.42 -7.96 7.39
CA ALA A 136 -12.12 -6.69 7.34
C ALA A 136 -12.09 -6.05 5.95
N THR A 137 -10.96 -6.07 5.25
CA THR A 137 -10.82 -5.53 3.89
C THR A 137 -11.62 -6.36 2.88
N SER A 138 -11.62 -7.69 2.97
CA SER A 138 -12.50 -8.53 2.15
C SER A 138 -13.98 -8.25 2.41
N LEU A 139 -14.38 -8.01 3.67
CA LEU A 139 -15.76 -7.64 4.01
C LEU A 139 -16.13 -6.26 3.43
N LEU A 140 -15.27 -5.27 3.60
CA LEU A 140 -15.43 -3.93 3.02
C LEU A 140 -15.53 -3.98 1.50
N ALA A 141 -14.71 -4.80 0.85
CA ALA A 141 -14.76 -4.97 -0.61
C ALA A 141 -16.13 -5.54 -1.06
N VAL A 142 -16.64 -6.61 -0.45
CA VAL A 142 -17.94 -7.18 -0.89
C VAL A 142 -19.18 -6.36 -0.48
N THR A 143 -19.06 -5.42 0.48
CA THR A 143 -20.20 -4.63 1.00
C THR A 143 -20.21 -3.15 0.64
N VAL A 144 -19.04 -2.51 0.52
CA VAL A 144 -18.89 -1.05 0.32
C VAL A 144 -18.12 -0.74 -0.95
N ALA A 145 -17.11 -1.55 -1.28
CA ALA A 145 -16.14 -1.33 -2.35
C ALA A 145 -16.17 -2.47 -3.38
N GLN A 146 -17.35 -2.71 -3.95
CA GLN A 146 -17.63 -3.89 -4.80
C GLN A 146 -16.77 -3.90 -6.09
N ASP A 147 -16.45 -2.72 -6.60
CA ASP A 147 -15.48 -2.43 -7.67
C ASP A 147 -14.01 -2.77 -7.33
N ALA A 148 -13.73 -3.26 -6.11
CA ALA A 148 -12.42 -3.77 -5.70
C ALA A 148 -12.48 -5.20 -5.15
N ALA A 149 -13.65 -5.85 -5.13
CA ALA A 149 -13.81 -7.18 -4.55
C ALA A 149 -13.07 -8.27 -5.34
N GLN A 150 -12.97 -8.13 -6.66
CA GLN A 150 -12.16 -9.03 -7.48
C GLN A 150 -10.66 -8.83 -7.20
N ARG A 151 -10.13 -7.60 -7.26
CA ARG A 151 -8.72 -7.31 -6.93
C ARG A 151 -8.36 -7.74 -5.51
N VAL A 152 -9.24 -7.54 -4.52
CA VAL A 152 -8.99 -8.00 -3.14
C VAL A 152 -8.95 -9.52 -3.03
N ARG A 153 -9.77 -10.27 -3.78
CA ARG A 153 -9.70 -11.75 -3.85
C ARG A 153 -8.33 -12.23 -4.34
N GLU A 154 -7.83 -11.58 -5.39
CA GLU A 154 -6.57 -11.90 -6.05
C GLU A 154 -5.37 -11.55 -5.14
N ASP A 155 -5.32 -10.31 -4.65
CA ASP A 155 -4.27 -9.80 -3.76
C ASP A 155 -4.21 -10.51 -2.40
N ALA A 156 -5.36 -10.94 -1.84
CA ALA A 156 -5.41 -11.54 -0.49
C ALA A 156 -4.56 -12.81 -0.38
N THR A 157 -4.42 -13.58 -1.46
CA THR A 157 -3.56 -14.76 -1.48
C THR A 157 -2.08 -14.37 -1.41
N ALA A 158 -1.66 -13.37 -2.19
CA ALA A 158 -0.31 -12.83 -2.14
C ALA A 158 0.00 -12.19 -0.77
N ALA A 159 -0.99 -11.54 -0.15
CA ALA A 159 -0.87 -10.92 1.17
C ALA A 159 -0.72 -11.96 2.29
N PHE A 160 -1.48 -13.06 2.23
CA PHE A 160 -1.37 -14.18 3.18
C PHE A 160 0.03 -14.79 3.21
N PHE A 161 0.68 -14.92 2.04
CA PHE A 161 2.03 -15.48 1.91
C PHE A 161 3.16 -14.45 2.00
N TYR A 162 2.87 -13.16 2.23
CA TYR A 162 3.86 -12.07 2.23
C TYR A 162 4.67 -11.98 0.93
N VAL A 163 3.97 -12.01 -0.22
CA VAL A 163 4.53 -11.87 -1.57
C VAL A 163 3.81 -10.81 -2.42
N THR A 164 2.99 -9.94 -1.82
CA THR A 164 2.29 -8.83 -2.50
C THR A 164 3.21 -7.95 -3.34
N ASN A 165 4.43 -7.69 -2.89
CA ASN A 165 5.38 -6.88 -3.64
C ASN A 165 5.76 -7.53 -4.99
N TRP A 166 6.03 -8.84 -5.01
CA TRP A 166 6.31 -9.57 -6.25
C TRP A 166 5.04 -9.83 -7.07
N TRP A 167 3.89 -9.99 -6.42
CA TRP A 167 2.59 -10.05 -7.10
C TRP A 167 2.32 -8.79 -7.92
N TYR A 168 2.50 -7.60 -7.33
CA TYR A 168 2.34 -6.32 -8.02
C TYR A 168 3.38 -6.10 -9.12
N VAL A 169 4.64 -6.53 -8.92
CA VAL A 169 5.67 -6.55 -9.97
C VAL A 169 5.23 -7.39 -11.18
N LEU A 170 4.73 -8.60 -10.95
CA LEU A 170 4.34 -9.52 -12.01
C LEU A 170 3.07 -9.07 -12.75
N HIS A 171 2.15 -8.39 -12.06
CA HIS A 171 0.92 -7.82 -12.64
C HIS A 171 1.08 -6.37 -13.10
N GLN A 172 2.32 -5.87 -13.20
CA GLN A 172 2.67 -4.53 -13.69
C GLN A 172 1.89 -3.39 -13.02
N GLN A 173 1.57 -3.55 -11.73
CA GLN A 173 0.82 -2.55 -10.96
C GLN A 173 1.75 -1.40 -10.59
N SER A 174 1.33 -0.16 -10.88
CA SER A 174 2.05 1.02 -10.40
C SER A 174 1.72 1.29 -8.92
N TYR A 175 2.71 1.78 -8.18
CA TYR A 175 2.57 2.28 -6.81
C TYR A 175 2.21 3.77 -6.77
N PHE A 176 2.76 4.54 -7.71
CA PHE A 176 2.64 6.00 -7.72
C PHE A 176 1.43 6.47 -8.54
N GLU A 177 0.79 5.58 -9.28
CA GLU A 177 -0.32 5.86 -10.19
C GLU A 177 -1.34 4.71 -10.12
N ALA A 178 -2.64 5.01 -10.09
CA ALA A 178 -3.68 3.99 -9.99
C ALA A 178 -4.96 4.38 -10.72
N THR A 179 -5.50 3.48 -11.55
CA THR A 179 -6.79 3.66 -12.23
C THR A 179 -7.96 3.31 -11.31
N GLY A 180 -8.86 4.28 -11.10
CA GLY A 180 -9.98 4.17 -10.18
C GLY A 180 -9.54 3.99 -8.73
N ARG A 181 -10.05 2.96 -8.03
CA ARG A 181 -9.63 2.65 -6.66
C ARG A 181 -8.27 1.91 -6.68
N PRO A 182 -7.22 2.43 -6.03
CA PRO A 182 -5.98 1.68 -5.82
C PRO A 182 -6.24 0.34 -5.10
N PRO A 183 -5.42 -0.71 -5.30
CA PRO A 183 -5.64 -2.00 -4.67
C PRO A 183 -5.73 -1.87 -3.14
N MET A 184 -6.81 -2.37 -2.52
CA MET A 184 -7.07 -2.14 -1.09
C MET A 184 -6.06 -2.82 -0.15
N LEU A 185 -5.20 -3.68 -0.69
CA LEU A 185 -4.11 -4.35 0.02
C LEU A 185 -2.71 -3.83 -0.39
N GLN A 186 -2.63 -2.79 -1.23
CA GLN A 186 -1.37 -2.33 -1.85
C GLN A 186 -0.25 -2.08 -0.84
N HIS A 187 -0.54 -1.31 0.21
CA HIS A 187 0.39 -1.00 1.31
C HIS A 187 1.07 -2.23 1.95
N LEU A 188 0.53 -3.45 1.83
CA LEU A 188 1.15 -4.67 2.34
C LEU A 188 2.40 -5.09 1.58
N TRP A 189 2.72 -4.47 0.42
CA TRP A 189 3.96 -4.72 -0.32
C TRP A 189 5.21 -4.55 0.56
N SER A 190 5.23 -3.54 1.43
CA SER A 190 6.39 -3.25 2.27
C SER A 190 6.55 -4.28 3.38
N LEU A 191 5.45 -4.73 3.95
CA LEU A 191 5.43 -5.80 4.95
C LEU A 191 5.85 -7.14 4.33
N ALA A 192 5.57 -7.38 3.04
CA ALA A 192 6.09 -8.53 2.31
C ALA A 192 7.62 -8.49 2.21
N VAL A 193 8.21 -7.34 1.83
CA VAL A 193 9.67 -7.13 1.84
C VAL A 193 10.26 -7.33 3.25
N GLU A 194 9.60 -6.80 4.29
CA GLU A 194 10.04 -6.91 5.68
C GLU A 194 10.01 -8.36 6.21
N GLU A 195 8.94 -9.13 5.95
CA GLU A 195 8.86 -10.53 6.36
C GLU A 195 9.80 -11.44 5.54
N GLN A 196 10.01 -11.17 4.26
CA GLN A 196 11.03 -11.87 3.45
C GLN A 196 12.42 -11.67 4.06
N PHE A 197 12.75 -10.44 4.50
CA PHE A 197 13.96 -10.19 5.28
C PHE A 197 13.95 -10.96 6.61
N TYR A 198 12.85 -10.97 7.37
CA TYR A 198 12.77 -11.73 8.62
C TYR A 198 12.93 -13.25 8.44
N LEU A 199 12.51 -13.82 7.31
CA LEU A 199 12.63 -15.23 6.98
C LEU A 199 14.05 -15.61 6.52
N LEU A 200 14.65 -14.80 5.64
CA LEU A 200 15.94 -15.12 5.00
C LEU A 200 17.14 -14.63 5.82
N TRP A 201 17.04 -13.45 6.46
CA TRP A 201 18.17 -12.83 7.16
C TRP A 201 18.71 -13.67 8.33
N PRO A 202 17.93 -14.37 9.17
CA PRO A 202 18.48 -15.20 10.23
C PRO A 202 19.38 -16.34 9.72
N VAL A 203 19.09 -16.87 8.52
CA VAL A 203 19.88 -17.93 7.88
C VAL A 203 21.15 -17.34 7.27
N LEU A 204 21.01 -16.24 6.51
CA LEU A 204 22.15 -15.54 5.89
C LEU A 204 23.11 -14.98 6.95
N LEU A 205 22.60 -14.39 8.03
CA LEU A 205 23.40 -13.90 9.16
C LEU A 205 24.20 -15.03 9.81
N LEU A 206 23.63 -16.23 9.98
CA LEU A 206 24.35 -17.38 10.51
C LEU A 206 25.49 -17.83 9.58
N LEU A 207 25.27 -17.81 8.27
CA LEU A 207 26.29 -18.11 7.26
C LEU A 207 27.42 -17.08 7.31
N LEU A 208 27.09 -15.79 7.23
CA LEU A 208 28.04 -14.68 7.31
C LEU A 208 28.83 -14.68 8.63
N TRP A 209 28.17 -15.04 9.74
CA TRP A 209 28.83 -15.21 11.04
C TRP A 209 29.80 -16.38 11.07
N ARG A 210 29.52 -17.49 10.38
CA ARG A 210 30.47 -18.61 10.23
C ARG A 210 31.67 -18.24 9.35
N LEU A 211 31.48 -17.38 8.35
CA LEU A 211 32.54 -16.95 7.43
C LEU A 211 33.50 -15.91 8.03
N GLY A 212 33.05 -15.08 8.98
CA GLY A 212 33.90 -14.01 9.53
C GLY A 212 33.41 -13.37 10.83
N GLY A 213 32.59 -14.07 11.62
CA GLY A 213 31.96 -13.54 12.82
C GLY A 213 31.13 -12.28 12.55
N VAL A 214 31.14 -11.34 13.49
CA VAL A 214 30.44 -10.05 13.34
C VAL A 214 31.00 -9.21 12.18
N ARG A 215 32.29 -9.37 11.81
CA ARG A 215 32.87 -8.72 10.63
C ARG A 215 32.29 -9.30 9.34
N GLY A 216 32.07 -10.61 9.27
CA GLY A 216 31.40 -11.27 8.14
C GLY A 216 29.96 -10.76 7.95
N ILE A 217 29.18 -10.65 9.03
CA ILE A 217 27.83 -10.05 8.99
C ILE A 217 27.90 -8.61 8.46
N ARG A 218 28.82 -7.79 8.98
CA ARG A 218 28.98 -6.39 8.57
C ARG A 218 29.32 -6.24 7.10
N VAL A 219 30.30 -7.00 6.61
CA VAL A 219 30.74 -6.95 5.20
C VAL A 219 29.63 -7.46 4.29
N GLY A 220 28.99 -8.59 4.61
CA GLY A 220 27.88 -9.12 3.81
C GLY A 220 26.69 -8.16 3.74
N ALA A 221 26.31 -7.53 4.85
CA ALA A 221 25.25 -6.51 4.88
C ALA A 221 25.62 -5.27 4.05
N ALA A 222 26.86 -4.76 4.19
CA ALA A 222 27.32 -3.59 3.44
C ALA A 222 27.41 -3.86 1.93
N VAL A 223 27.96 -5.01 1.52
CA VAL A 223 28.01 -5.43 0.11
C VAL A 223 26.59 -5.62 -0.44
N GLY A 224 25.68 -6.24 0.31
CA GLY A 224 24.28 -6.38 -0.11
C GLY A 224 23.56 -5.02 -0.24
N ALA A 225 23.81 -4.07 0.65
CA ALA A 225 23.22 -2.73 0.55
C ALA A 225 23.71 -1.98 -0.70
N VAL A 226 25.02 -2.06 -1.00
CA VAL A 226 25.60 -1.48 -2.21
C VAL A 226 25.09 -2.21 -3.46
N ALA A 227 24.95 -3.53 -3.44
CA ALA A 227 24.43 -4.32 -4.56
C ALA A 227 22.96 -4.01 -4.87
N SER A 228 22.09 -3.94 -3.85
CA SER A 228 20.68 -3.53 -3.96
C SER A 228 20.57 -2.13 -4.57
N THR A 229 21.36 -1.17 -4.05
CA THR A 229 21.40 0.21 -4.56
C THR A 229 21.90 0.28 -6.00
N GLY A 230 22.95 -0.48 -6.32
CA GLY A 230 23.53 -0.54 -7.68
C GLY A 230 22.58 -1.19 -8.69
N LEU A 231 21.85 -2.23 -8.29
CA LEU A 231 20.82 -2.87 -9.13
C LEU A 231 19.66 -1.91 -9.40
N MET A 232 19.14 -1.23 -8.37
CA MET A 232 18.10 -0.20 -8.52
C MET A 232 18.56 0.91 -9.46
N ALA A 233 19.77 1.46 -9.24
CA ALA A 233 20.32 2.53 -10.06
C ALA A 233 20.56 2.08 -11.52
N TRP A 234 21.03 0.85 -11.74
CA TRP A 234 21.25 0.31 -13.08
C TRP A 234 19.94 0.15 -13.85
N ILE A 235 18.89 -0.44 -13.24
CA ILE A 235 17.57 -0.56 -13.87
C ILE A 235 16.98 0.84 -14.14
N ALA A 236 17.03 1.74 -13.15
CA ALA A 236 16.46 3.07 -13.28
C ALA A 236 17.17 3.95 -14.33
N VAL A 237 18.48 3.80 -14.54
CA VAL A 237 19.20 4.49 -15.62
C VAL A 237 18.91 3.86 -16.98
N THR A 238 18.89 2.52 -17.07
CA THR A 238 18.70 1.81 -18.36
C THR A 238 17.28 1.94 -18.92
N HIS A 239 16.28 2.13 -18.06
CA HIS A 239 14.86 2.26 -18.44
C HIS A 239 14.33 3.69 -18.24
N ASP A 240 15.20 4.66 -17.97
CA ASP A 240 14.90 6.07 -17.68
C ASP A 240 13.75 6.27 -16.65
N MET A 241 13.80 5.51 -15.55
CA MET A 241 12.85 5.63 -14.44
C MET A 241 13.27 6.77 -13.48
N PRO A 242 12.31 7.51 -12.90
CA PRO A 242 10.86 7.43 -13.09
C PRO A 242 10.35 8.33 -14.26
N GLY A 243 11.22 8.74 -15.17
CA GLY A 243 10.92 9.76 -16.19
C GLY A 243 10.07 9.25 -17.35
N ALA A 244 10.58 8.29 -18.12
CA ALA A 244 9.87 7.69 -19.25
C ALA A 244 9.15 6.38 -18.92
N ALA A 245 9.48 5.77 -17.77
CA ALA A 245 8.89 4.51 -17.31
C ALA A 245 8.63 4.54 -15.79
N ASP A 246 7.54 3.89 -15.38
CA ASP A 246 7.15 3.72 -13.99
C ASP A 246 8.23 2.99 -13.16
N ALA A 247 8.50 3.48 -11.96
CA ALA A 247 9.55 2.96 -11.08
C ALA A 247 9.09 1.82 -10.15
N SER A 248 7.85 1.34 -10.24
CA SER A 248 7.26 0.43 -9.25
C SER A 248 7.94 -0.94 -9.23
N ARG A 249 8.54 -1.39 -10.34
CA ARG A 249 9.39 -2.59 -10.35
C ARG A 249 10.58 -2.49 -9.39
N VAL A 250 11.28 -1.37 -9.40
CA VAL A 250 12.46 -1.16 -8.53
C VAL A 250 12.05 -0.72 -7.11
N TYR A 251 10.87 -0.11 -6.98
CA TYR A 251 10.30 0.27 -5.69
C TYR A 251 9.75 -0.94 -4.91
N PHE A 252 9.04 -1.86 -5.55
CA PHE A 252 8.51 -3.07 -4.90
C PHE A 252 9.54 -4.21 -4.76
N GLY A 253 10.53 -4.29 -5.65
CA GLY A 253 11.45 -5.43 -5.69
C GLY A 253 12.32 -5.57 -4.45
N THR A 254 12.23 -6.71 -3.75
CA THR A 254 13.10 -7.01 -2.59
C THR A 254 14.59 -7.00 -2.95
N ASP A 255 14.91 -7.30 -4.21
CA ASP A 255 16.27 -7.30 -4.77
C ASP A 255 16.85 -5.89 -4.92
N THR A 256 15.99 -4.92 -5.19
CA THR A 256 16.32 -3.52 -5.48
C THR A 256 16.12 -2.63 -4.25
N HIS A 257 15.21 -3.00 -3.35
CA HIS A 257 14.82 -2.23 -2.16
C HIS A 257 15.34 -2.77 -0.80
N ALA A 258 16.29 -3.71 -0.76
CA ALA A 258 16.83 -4.24 0.50
C ALA A 258 17.87 -3.32 1.19
N MET A 259 18.39 -2.29 0.51
CA MET A 259 19.47 -1.43 1.01
C MET A 259 19.19 -0.80 2.38
N THR A 260 17.98 -0.29 2.64
CA THR A 260 17.67 0.39 3.91
C THR A 260 17.54 -0.61 5.08
N LEU A 261 17.02 -1.82 4.87
CA LEU A 261 17.12 -2.95 5.80
C LEU A 261 18.59 -3.31 6.10
N LEU A 262 19.42 -3.43 5.06
CA LEU A 262 20.80 -3.85 5.19
C LEU A 262 21.71 -2.78 5.84
N VAL A 263 21.44 -1.49 5.63
CA VAL A 263 22.08 -0.40 6.39
C VAL A 263 21.75 -0.50 7.88
N GLY A 264 20.50 -0.81 8.24
CA GLY A 264 20.12 -1.13 9.62
C GLY A 264 20.90 -2.31 10.19
N ALA A 265 21.07 -3.37 9.40
CA ALA A 265 21.88 -4.53 9.77
C ALA A 265 23.37 -4.18 9.97
N VAL A 266 23.95 -3.31 9.13
CA VAL A 266 25.32 -2.79 9.33
C VAL A 266 25.43 -2.04 10.66
N LEU A 267 24.50 -1.12 10.95
CA LEU A 267 24.46 -0.35 12.22
C LEU A 267 24.49 -1.28 13.44
N ALA A 268 23.72 -2.36 13.41
CA ALA A 268 23.66 -3.36 14.48
C ALA A 268 25.00 -4.08 14.75
N THR A 269 25.94 -4.09 13.80
CA THR A 269 27.29 -4.67 13.99
C THR A 269 28.33 -3.70 14.53
N VAL A 270 28.07 -2.39 14.48
CA VAL A 270 28.99 -1.32 14.93
C VAL A 270 28.52 -0.62 16.20
N TRP A 271 27.21 -0.61 16.45
CA TRP A 271 26.59 0.15 17.52
C TRP A 271 25.96 -0.78 18.56
N THR A 272 26.39 -0.68 19.81
CA THR A 272 25.82 -1.43 20.95
C THR A 272 25.27 -0.45 22.00
N PRO A 273 24.03 0.05 21.84
CA PRO A 273 23.54 1.21 22.57
C PRO A 273 23.58 1.06 24.10
N GLN A 274 23.34 -0.15 24.62
CA GLN A 274 23.33 -0.41 26.06
C GLN A 274 24.71 -0.22 26.69
N ARG A 275 25.77 -0.69 26.01
CA ARG A 275 27.16 -0.51 26.49
C ARG A 275 27.62 0.94 26.39
N ILE A 276 27.13 1.66 25.37
CA ILE A 276 27.43 3.06 25.14
C ILE A 276 26.75 3.92 26.21
N GLY A 277 25.44 3.76 26.43
CA GLY A 277 24.66 4.53 27.41
C GLY A 277 25.27 4.55 28.82
N ASP A 278 25.62 3.37 29.34
CA ASP A 278 26.23 3.19 30.67
C ASP A 278 27.60 3.90 30.82
N ALA A 279 28.34 4.08 29.72
CA ALA A 279 29.71 4.59 29.71
C ALA A 279 29.84 6.10 29.37
N LEU A 280 28.75 6.78 29.00
CA LEU A 280 28.83 8.17 28.53
C LEU A 280 29.02 9.19 29.66
N THR A 281 29.91 10.15 29.41
CA THR A 281 29.97 11.41 30.16
C THR A 281 28.79 12.33 29.79
N ALA A 282 28.58 13.40 30.55
CA ALA A 282 27.58 14.42 30.21
C ALA A 282 27.84 15.04 28.82
N ARG A 283 29.11 15.32 28.49
CA ARG A 283 29.52 15.81 27.16
C ARG A 283 29.21 14.80 26.06
N GLY A 284 29.46 13.50 26.29
CA GLY A 284 29.11 12.44 25.35
C GLY A 284 27.60 12.33 25.08
N ARG A 285 26.77 12.45 26.13
CA ARG A 285 25.30 12.52 25.98
C ARG A 285 24.85 13.75 25.19
N GLY A 286 25.53 14.88 25.37
CA GLY A 286 25.33 16.10 24.58
C GLY A 286 25.62 15.88 23.09
N VAL A 287 26.80 15.33 22.76
CA VAL A 287 27.20 15.04 21.37
C VAL A 287 26.20 14.10 20.67
N ILE A 288 25.78 13.01 21.31
CA ILE A 288 24.79 12.10 20.72
C ILE A 288 23.42 12.77 20.58
N THR A 289 23.05 13.67 21.50
CA THR A 289 21.81 14.47 21.38
C THR A 289 21.88 15.37 20.15
N SER A 290 22.99 16.08 19.92
CA SER A 290 23.17 16.95 18.74
C SER A 290 23.21 16.16 17.43
N ILE A 291 23.89 15.01 17.40
CA ILE A 291 23.94 14.12 16.22
C ILE A 291 22.54 13.57 15.91
N GLY A 292 21.78 13.12 16.92
CA GLY A 292 20.41 12.67 16.75
C GLY A 292 19.49 13.77 16.25
N ALA A 293 19.59 14.98 16.82
CA ALA A 293 18.80 16.13 16.38
C ALA A 293 19.13 16.55 14.94
N ALA A 294 20.41 16.61 14.56
CA ALA A 294 20.83 16.92 13.20
C ALA A 294 20.37 15.84 12.20
N GLY A 295 20.48 14.55 12.57
CA GLY A 295 19.97 13.44 11.77
C GLY A 295 18.44 13.48 11.60
N LEU A 296 17.70 13.86 12.65
CA LEU A 296 16.24 13.99 12.59
C LEU A 296 15.82 15.19 11.74
N LEU A 297 16.52 16.33 11.83
CA LEU A 297 16.29 17.48 10.96
C LEU A 297 16.59 17.16 9.49
N ALA A 298 17.67 16.42 9.22
CA ALA A 298 17.98 15.94 7.87
C ALA A 298 16.91 14.97 7.36
N LEU A 299 16.42 14.04 8.19
CA LEU A 299 15.33 13.14 7.83
C LEU A 299 14.03 13.90 7.55
N VAL A 300 13.64 14.84 8.41
CA VAL A 300 12.45 15.68 8.18
C VAL A 300 12.59 16.52 6.91
N GLY A 301 13.78 17.07 6.61
CA GLY A 301 14.05 17.76 5.36
C GLY A 301 13.89 16.85 4.13
N ILE A 302 14.39 15.60 4.19
CA ILE A 302 14.15 14.60 3.14
C ILE A 302 12.65 14.35 2.97
N LEU A 303 11.91 14.10 4.05
CA LEU A 303 10.47 13.85 3.98
C LEU A 303 9.68 15.04 3.43
N TRP A 304 10.17 16.27 3.62
CA TRP A 304 9.50 17.49 3.17
C TRP A 304 9.79 17.86 1.70
N PHE A 305 11.00 17.56 1.19
CA PHE A 305 11.46 18.07 -0.11
C PHE A 305 11.75 16.99 -1.17
N VAL A 306 11.81 15.71 -0.81
CA VAL A 306 12.06 14.63 -1.79
C VAL A 306 10.75 14.20 -2.44
N ASP A 307 10.63 14.51 -3.72
CA ASP A 307 9.52 14.06 -4.56
C ASP A 307 9.70 12.60 -5.03
N PRO A 308 8.62 11.78 -5.11
CA PRO A 308 8.69 10.41 -5.63
C PRO A 308 9.21 10.27 -7.07
N GLN A 309 9.08 11.31 -7.90
CA GLN A 309 9.55 11.38 -9.28
C GLN A 309 11.02 11.81 -9.40
N SER A 310 11.74 11.96 -8.27
CA SER A 310 13.16 12.32 -8.29
C SER A 310 14.03 11.17 -8.81
N ALA A 311 14.59 11.30 -10.01
CA ALA A 311 15.55 10.32 -10.56
C ALA A 311 16.79 10.12 -9.66
N ALA A 312 17.18 11.13 -8.87
CA ALA A 312 18.28 11.01 -7.91
C ALA A 312 17.96 10.02 -6.76
N LEU A 313 16.68 9.84 -6.42
CA LEU A 313 16.23 8.92 -5.38
C LEU A 313 16.56 7.46 -5.75
N TYR A 314 16.19 7.04 -6.96
CA TYR A 314 16.45 5.70 -7.49
C TYR A 314 17.91 5.47 -7.89
N ARG A 315 18.69 6.54 -8.11
CA ARG A 315 20.12 6.48 -8.45
C ARG A 315 21.05 6.52 -7.23
N GLY A 316 20.50 6.37 -6.02
CA GLY A 316 21.26 6.26 -4.76
C GLY A 316 20.65 6.98 -3.57
N GLY A 317 19.67 7.86 -3.75
CA GLY A 317 19.02 8.60 -2.67
C GLY A 317 18.43 7.71 -1.56
N PHE A 318 17.83 6.56 -1.88
CA PHE A 318 17.35 5.62 -0.85
C PHE A 318 18.46 5.11 0.08
N LEU A 319 19.68 4.92 -0.43
CA LEU A 319 20.83 4.56 0.43
C LEU A 319 21.16 5.72 1.40
N VAL A 320 21.06 6.96 0.94
CA VAL A 320 21.21 8.17 1.79
C VAL A 320 20.09 8.23 2.85
N VAL A 321 18.83 7.94 2.48
CA VAL A 321 17.71 7.85 3.44
C VAL A 321 17.99 6.81 4.52
N GLY A 322 18.47 5.62 4.14
CA GLY A 322 18.87 4.58 5.09
C GLY A 322 20.02 5.00 6.01
N LEU A 323 21.03 5.70 5.49
CA LEU A 323 22.17 6.19 6.27
C LEU A 323 21.76 7.29 7.26
N VAL A 324 20.96 8.27 6.84
CA VAL A 324 20.41 9.32 7.71
C VAL A 324 19.51 8.69 8.78
N THR A 325 18.67 7.73 8.40
CA THR A 325 17.86 6.97 9.36
C THR A 325 18.72 6.20 10.36
N ALA A 326 19.81 5.57 9.93
CA ALA A 326 20.71 4.85 10.84
C ALA A 326 21.33 5.77 11.90
N VAL A 327 21.61 7.04 11.58
CA VAL A 327 22.03 8.05 12.57
C VAL A 327 20.92 8.32 13.58
N VAL A 328 19.68 8.54 13.12
CA VAL A 328 18.50 8.77 13.97
C VAL A 328 18.24 7.56 14.89
N VAL A 329 18.21 6.35 14.34
CA VAL A 329 18.03 5.09 15.08
C VAL A 329 19.15 4.87 16.09
N GLY A 330 20.41 5.08 15.67
CA GLY A 330 21.58 4.96 16.52
C GLY A 330 21.53 5.87 17.74
N ALA A 331 21.17 7.15 17.55
CA ALA A 331 21.03 8.11 18.64
C ALA A 331 19.79 7.83 19.53
N ALA A 332 18.65 7.48 18.93
CA ALA A 332 17.41 7.18 19.65
C ALA A 332 17.49 5.92 20.51
N ALA A 333 18.37 4.96 20.16
CA ALA A 333 18.63 3.76 20.95
C ALA A 333 19.48 4.02 22.22
N VAL A 334 20.20 5.15 22.32
CA VAL A 334 21.06 5.45 23.47
C VAL A 334 20.23 6.09 24.59
N THR A 335 19.82 5.24 25.54
CA THR A 335 19.09 5.63 26.75
C THR A 335 19.85 6.66 27.58
N GLY A 336 19.13 7.60 28.20
CA GLY A 336 19.69 8.66 29.04
C GLY A 336 20.09 9.94 28.32
N THR A 337 20.08 9.96 26.98
CA THR A 337 20.21 11.20 26.19
C THR A 337 18.91 12.01 26.19
N THR A 338 19.00 13.32 25.95
CA THR A 338 17.80 14.16 25.80
C THR A 338 17.04 13.80 24.53
N PHE A 339 17.75 13.46 23.45
CA PHE A 339 17.15 13.03 22.18
C PHE A 339 16.25 11.78 22.35
N ALA A 340 16.77 10.72 22.99
CA ALA A 340 15.98 9.52 23.27
C ALA A 340 14.81 9.77 24.25
N ARG A 341 14.92 10.79 25.13
CA ARG A 341 13.83 11.21 26.03
C ARG A 341 12.71 11.95 25.30
N VAL A 342 13.06 12.84 24.37
CA VAL A 342 12.08 13.59 23.54
C VAL A 342 11.32 12.65 22.63
N LEU A 343 12.01 11.80 21.87
CA LEU A 343 11.35 10.77 21.04
C LEU A 343 10.58 9.74 21.89
N GLY A 344 11.08 9.42 23.09
CA GLY A 344 10.41 8.54 24.04
C GLY A 344 9.22 9.15 24.80
N HIS A 345 8.80 10.38 24.48
CA HIS A 345 7.69 11.04 25.15
C HIS A 345 6.35 10.33 24.88
N GLN A 346 5.41 10.40 25.82
CA GLN A 346 4.24 9.52 25.88
C GLN A 346 3.37 9.49 24.60
N PRO A 347 3.05 10.61 23.92
CA PRO A 347 2.24 10.58 22.70
C PRO A 347 2.94 9.88 21.53
N LEU A 348 4.21 10.24 21.27
CA LEU A 348 5.02 9.56 20.24
C LEU A 348 5.17 8.08 20.55
N ARG A 349 5.48 7.73 21.80
CA ARG A 349 5.55 6.33 22.23
C ARG A 349 4.22 5.59 22.03
N TRP A 350 3.07 6.20 22.34
CA TRP A 350 1.75 5.57 22.17
C TRP A 350 1.48 5.21 20.71
N VAL A 351 1.77 6.14 19.78
CA VAL A 351 1.69 5.92 18.32
C VAL A 351 2.70 4.84 17.89
N GLY A 352 3.94 4.94 18.35
CA GLY A 352 5.02 4.01 18.01
C GLY A 352 4.78 2.56 18.44
N GLU A 353 4.18 2.35 19.62
CA GLU A 353 3.76 1.03 20.11
C GLU A 353 2.65 0.41 19.25
N ARG A 354 1.88 1.23 18.53
CA ARG A 354 0.74 0.87 17.66
C ARG A 354 1.03 1.00 16.17
N SER A 355 2.24 1.42 15.79
CA SER A 355 2.55 1.82 14.41
C SER A 355 2.23 0.73 13.38
N TYR A 356 2.35 -0.54 13.77
CA TYR A 356 1.99 -1.69 12.95
C TYR A 356 0.47 -1.76 12.68
N GLY A 357 -0.36 -1.66 13.71
CA GLY A 357 -1.82 -1.62 13.55
C GLY A 357 -2.27 -0.38 12.76
N ILE A 358 -1.69 0.79 13.06
CA ILE A 358 -1.98 2.03 12.32
C ILE A 358 -1.64 1.87 10.83
N TYR A 359 -0.46 1.29 10.52
CA TYR A 359 -0.05 1.01 9.14
C TYR A 359 -0.95 -0.01 8.43
N LEU A 360 -1.49 -1.01 9.11
CA LEU A 360 -2.43 -1.95 8.48
C LEU A 360 -3.83 -1.38 8.25
N TRP A 361 -4.34 -0.55 9.18
CA TRP A 361 -5.72 -0.08 9.12
C TRP A 361 -5.91 1.18 8.25
N HIS A 362 -4.90 2.04 8.10
CA HIS A 362 -5.08 3.31 7.38
C HIS A 362 -5.50 3.10 5.93
N TRP A 363 -4.85 2.20 5.19
CA TRP A 363 -5.04 2.09 3.75
C TRP A 363 -6.44 1.58 3.37
N PRO A 364 -6.98 0.47 3.92
CA PRO A 364 -8.35 0.06 3.63
C PRO A 364 -9.39 1.13 3.99
N ILE A 365 -9.18 1.86 5.10
CA ILE A 365 -10.05 2.96 5.52
C ILE A 365 -9.98 4.13 4.53
N PHE A 366 -8.80 4.49 4.04
CA PHE A 366 -8.65 5.56 3.06
C PHE A 366 -9.27 5.18 1.72
N MET A 367 -9.14 3.91 1.31
CA MET A 367 -9.68 3.39 0.05
C MET A 367 -11.21 3.33 0.01
N VAL A 368 -11.91 3.14 1.13
CA VAL A 368 -13.39 3.19 1.17
C VAL A 368 -13.96 4.59 1.48
N LEU A 369 -13.10 5.57 1.78
CA LEU A 369 -13.49 6.94 2.14
C LEU A 369 -12.77 7.96 1.24
N ARG A 370 -12.63 7.70 -0.06
CA ARG A 370 -12.02 8.65 -1.01
C ARG A 370 -12.83 9.98 -1.01
N PRO A 371 -12.23 11.16 -0.76
CA PRO A 371 -12.95 12.43 -0.78
C PRO A 371 -13.36 12.74 -2.22
N GLY A 372 -14.55 13.29 -2.43
CA GLY A 372 -15.12 13.56 -3.76
C GLY A 372 -15.50 12.31 -4.60
N ILE A 373 -15.01 11.11 -4.25
CA ILE A 373 -15.22 9.87 -5.04
C ILE A 373 -16.04 8.80 -4.31
N ASP A 374 -15.87 8.64 -3.00
CA ASP A 374 -16.69 7.75 -2.16
C ASP A 374 -17.60 8.54 -1.21
N LEU A 375 -17.12 9.69 -0.73
CA LEU A 375 -17.84 10.64 0.12
C LEU A 375 -18.12 11.94 -0.64
N ASP A 376 -19.34 12.46 -0.54
CA ASP A 376 -19.74 13.77 -1.07
C ASP A 376 -19.26 14.91 -0.15
N ALA A 377 -18.00 14.84 0.23
CA ALA A 377 -17.31 15.77 1.10
C ALA A 377 -15.80 15.74 0.80
N GLU A 378 -15.14 16.88 0.99
CA GLU A 378 -13.72 17.07 0.70
C GLU A 378 -13.00 17.82 1.84
N GLY A 379 -11.68 17.92 1.72
CA GLY A 379 -10.85 18.68 2.64
C GLY A 379 -10.73 18.08 4.05
N TRP A 380 -10.31 18.92 5.00
CA TRP A 380 -9.87 18.50 6.33
C TRP A 380 -10.88 17.64 7.14
N PRO A 381 -12.21 17.86 7.10
CA PRO A 381 -13.15 17.02 7.86
C PRO A 381 -13.08 15.53 7.49
N VAL A 382 -12.94 15.21 6.20
CA VAL A 382 -12.82 13.82 5.73
C VAL A 382 -11.48 13.21 6.16
N GLN A 383 -10.40 14.00 6.10
CA GLN A 383 -9.07 13.58 6.53
C GLN A 383 -9.03 13.32 8.04
N ALA A 384 -9.65 14.19 8.84
CA ALA A 384 -9.81 14.00 10.28
C ALA A 384 -10.61 12.72 10.61
N LEU A 385 -11.69 12.44 9.88
CA LEU A 385 -12.46 11.18 10.02
C LEU A 385 -11.60 9.96 9.68
N ARG A 386 -10.89 9.97 8.55
CA ARG A 386 -9.96 8.92 8.12
C ARG A 386 -8.90 8.62 9.18
N PHE A 387 -8.24 9.65 9.71
CA PHE A 387 -7.26 9.48 10.79
C PHE A 387 -7.90 8.96 12.09
N ALA A 388 -9.06 9.49 12.49
CA ALA A 388 -9.76 9.05 13.70
C ALA A 388 -10.16 7.56 13.62
N LEU A 389 -10.77 7.13 12.50
CA LEU A 389 -11.14 5.73 12.27
C LEU A 389 -9.91 4.82 12.27
N THR A 390 -8.80 5.26 11.66
CA THR A 390 -7.52 4.53 11.66
C THR A 390 -7.00 4.32 13.09
N LEU A 391 -6.96 5.39 13.90
CA LEU A 391 -6.46 5.32 15.27
C LEU A 391 -7.37 4.47 16.18
N VAL A 392 -8.69 4.56 16.01
CA VAL A 392 -9.66 3.73 16.74
C VAL A 392 -9.52 2.26 16.34
N ALA A 393 -9.52 1.93 15.05
CA ALA A 393 -9.36 0.55 14.58
C ALA A 393 -8.03 -0.07 15.05
N ALA A 394 -6.94 0.70 15.00
CA ALA A 394 -5.64 0.29 15.51
C ALA A 394 -5.61 0.07 17.02
N GLU A 395 -6.22 0.94 17.85
CA GLU A 395 -6.31 0.72 19.31
C GLU A 395 -7.18 -0.50 19.64
N LEU A 396 -8.30 -0.70 18.94
CA LEU A 396 -9.17 -1.88 19.13
C LEU A 396 -8.43 -3.18 18.77
N SER A 397 -7.78 -3.22 17.60
CA SER A 397 -6.91 -4.33 17.16
C SER A 397 -5.82 -4.62 18.20
N TYR A 398 -5.09 -3.58 18.59
CA TYR A 398 -3.97 -3.67 19.54
C TYR A 398 -4.42 -4.24 20.88
N ARG A 399 -5.50 -3.70 21.45
CA ARG A 399 -5.98 -4.03 22.79
C ARG A 399 -6.69 -5.37 22.87
N PHE A 400 -7.52 -5.71 21.89
CA PHE A 400 -8.41 -6.88 21.95
C PHE A 400 -7.92 -8.10 21.16
N VAL A 401 -7.02 -7.93 20.19
CA VAL A 401 -6.50 -9.04 19.36
C VAL A 401 -5.00 -9.23 19.55
N GLU A 402 -4.19 -8.22 19.25
CA GLU A 402 -2.73 -8.33 19.24
C GLU A 402 -2.15 -8.63 20.63
N MET A 403 -2.47 -7.79 21.62
CA MET A 403 -1.88 -7.90 22.95
C MET A 403 -2.30 -9.17 23.72
N PRO A 404 -3.55 -9.65 23.67
CA PRO A 404 -3.91 -10.96 24.23
C PRO A 404 -3.10 -12.11 23.62
N ILE A 405 -2.98 -12.16 22.29
CA ILE A 405 -2.25 -13.23 21.58
C ILE A 405 -0.75 -13.14 21.86
N ARG A 406 -0.16 -11.94 21.80
CA ARG A 406 1.24 -11.66 22.14
C ARG A 406 1.58 -12.01 23.59
N ARG A 407 0.65 -11.78 24.53
CA ARG A 407 0.74 -12.21 25.94
C ARG A 407 0.40 -13.69 26.16
N GLY A 408 0.20 -14.48 25.10
CA GLY A 408 0.01 -15.93 25.17
C GLY A 408 -1.38 -16.39 25.62
N ALA A 409 -2.44 -15.59 25.42
CA ALA A 409 -3.81 -15.97 25.78
C ALA A 409 -4.24 -17.29 25.10
N LEU A 410 -3.98 -17.45 23.79
CA LEU A 410 -4.24 -18.71 23.06
C LEU A 410 -3.50 -19.90 23.67
N SER A 411 -2.26 -19.70 24.11
CA SER A 411 -1.44 -20.76 24.72
C SER A 411 -1.88 -21.13 26.14
N ARG A 412 -2.54 -20.21 26.87
CA ARG A 412 -3.26 -20.53 28.11
C ARG A 412 -4.56 -21.25 27.81
N ALA A 413 -5.41 -20.69 26.95
CA ALA A 413 -6.70 -21.29 26.58
C ALA A 413 -6.57 -22.73 26.04
N TRP A 414 -5.57 -23.01 25.19
CA TRP A 414 -5.26 -24.36 24.72
C TRP A 414 -4.86 -25.31 25.86
N ARG A 415 -4.07 -24.82 26.83
CA ARG A 415 -3.66 -25.59 28.00
C ARG A 415 -4.84 -25.85 28.93
N ASP A 416 -5.63 -24.82 29.24
CA ASP A 416 -6.82 -24.91 30.07
C ASP A 416 -7.88 -25.84 29.44
N TRP A 417 -8.03 -25.82 28.10
CA TRP A 417 -8.86 -26.78 27.37
C TRP A 417 -8.35 -28.23 27.54
N ARG A 418 -7.05 -28.45 27.29
CA ARG A 418 -6.41 -29.78 27.38
C ARG A 418 -6.38 -30.33 28.81
N GLU A 419 -6.24 -29.48 29.82
CA GLU A 419 -6.10 -29.87 31.22
C GLU A 419 -7.44 -29.93 31.98
N ARG A 420 -8.46 -29.17 31.55
CA ARG A 420 -9.73 -29.05 32.30
C ARG A 420 -10.97 -29.57 31.56
N GLY A 421 -10.88 -29.89 30.27
CA GLY A 421 -11.91 -30.64 29.51
C GLY A 421 -13.34 -30.08 29.56
N THR A 422 -13.54 -28.81 29.89
CA THR A 422 -14.85 -28.27 30.25
C THR A 422 -15.73 -28.05 29.02
N LEU A 423 -16.93 -28.63 29.02
CA LEU A 423 -17.93 -28.52 27.94
C LEU A 423 -18.24 -27.06 27.54
N ALA A 424 -18.27 -26.13 28.49
CA ALA A 424 -18.44 -24.70 28.20
C ALA A 424 -17.29 -24.10 27.37
N THR A 425 -16.06 -24.62 27.55
CA THR A 425 -14.86 -24.20 26.81
C THR A 425 -14.85 -24.81 25.41
N VAL A 426 -15.31 -26.07 25.27
CA VAL A 426 -15.56 -26.72 23.97
C VAL A 426 -16.66 -25.98 23.20
N GLY A 427 -17.78 -25.63 23.84
CA GLY A 427 -18.87 -24.89 23.21
C GLY A 427 -18.45 -23.50 22.73
N ARG A 428 -17.71 -22.73 23.54
CA ARG A 428 -17.16 -21.43 23.11
C ARG A 428 -16.15 -21.55 21.98
N ALA A 429 -15.28 -22.57 22.01
CA ALA A 429 -14.35 -22.84 20.92
C ALA A 429 -15.08 -23.24 19.63
N ALA A 430 -16.08 -24.14 19.73
CA ALA A 430 -16.90 -24.56 18.60
C ALA A 430 -17.69 -23.40 17.98
N VAL A 431 -18.32 -22.54 18.80
CA VAL A 431 -19.00 -21.33 18.31
C VAL A 431 -18.00 -20.37 17.64
N ALA A 432 -16.84 -20.11 18.24
CA ALA A 432 -15.83 -19.25 17.63
C ALA A 432 -15.29 -19.82 16.30
N THR A 433 -15.06 -21.14 16.22
CA THR A 433 -14.64 -21.83 14.99
C THR A 433 -15.75 -21.83 13.95
N LEU A 434 -17.01 -22.10 14.31
CA LEU A 434 -18.16 -22.05 13.39
C LEU A 434 -18.40 -20.63 12.88
N SER A 435 -18.30 -19.60 13.73
CA SER A 435 -18.38 -18.20 13.30
C SER A 435 -17.23 -17.82 12.37
N ALA A 436 -15.99 -18.24 12.67
CA ALA A 436 -14.85 -17.99 11.78
C ALA A 436 -15.01 -18.72 10.43
N VAL A 437 -15.48 -19.97 10.43
CA VAL A 437 -15.78 -20.74 9.22
C VAL A 437 -16.93 -20.12 8.43
N ALA A 438 -18.00 -19.66 9.09
CA ALA A 438 -19.11 -18.96 8.43
C ALA A 438 -18.67 -17.62 7.81
N VAL A 439 -17.78 -16.87 8.48
CA VAL A 439 -17.16 -15.67 7.90
C VAL A 439 -16.27 -16.02 6.71
N VAL A 440 -15.43 -17.05 6.81
CA VAL A 440 -14.58 -17.50 5.70
C VAL A 440 -15.41 -18.00 4.50
N ILE A 441 -16.50 -18.73 4.73
CA ILE A 441 -17.42 -19.17 3.67
C ILE A 441 -18.17 -17.98 3.09
N GLY A 442 -18.70 -17.07 3.90
CA GLY A 442 -19.41 -15.88 3.43
C GLY A 442 -18.52 -14.94 2.62
N LEU A 443 -17.28 -14.72 3.05
CA LEU A 443 -16.26 -14.00 2.29
C LEU A 443 -15.86 -14.75 1.03
N GLY A 444 -15.66 -16.07 1.10
CA GLY A 444 -15.30 -16.89 -0.06
C GLY A 444 -16.39 -16.87 -1.14
N VAL A 445 -17.67 -16.96 -0.76
CA VAL A 445 -18.82 -16.84 -1.66
C VAL A 445 -18.93 -15.42 -2.21
N GLY A 446 -18.91 -14.39 -1.35
CA GLY A 446 -19.03 -13.00 -1.80
C GLY A 446 -17.92 -12.58 -2.77
N LEU A 447 -16.68 -12.98 -2.49
CA LEU A 447 -15.53 -12.75 -3.37
C LEU A 447 -15.60 -13.61 -4.63
N SER A 448 -16.12 -14.84 -4.61
CA SER A 448 -16.22 -15.68 -5.81
C SER A 448 -17.34 -15.22 -6.76
N SER A 449 -18.43 -14.64 -6.23
CA SER A 449 -19.48 -13.98 -7.02
C SER A 449 -19.11 -12.58 -7.52
N ALA A 450 -18.07 -11.96 -6.96
CA ALA A 450 -17.64 -10.64 -7.39
C ALA A 450 -16.88 -10.72 -8.73
N HIS A 451 -17.44 -10.00 -9.71
CA HIS A 451 -16.76 -9.62 -10.94
C HIS A 451 -16.60 -8.10 -10.92
N GLU A 452 -15.40 -7.59 -11.17
CA GLU A 452 -15.24 -6.16 -11.43
C GLU A 452 -15.78 -5.87 -12.83
N PRO A 453 -16.79 -4.99 -12.99
CA PRO A 453 -17.17 -4.52 -14.32
C PRO A 453 -15.97 -3.78 -14.89
N THR A 454 -15.46 -4.26 -16.02
CA THR A 454 -14.41 -3.55 -16.74
C THR A 454 -14.98 -2.28 -17.36
N LEU A 455 -14.13 -1.31 -17.72
CA LEU A 455 -14.57 -0.16 -18.51
C LEU A 455 -15.21 -0.60 -19.85
N GLU A 456 -14.80 -1.74 -20.41
CA GLU A 456 -15.44 -2.34 -21.58
C GLU A 456 -16.89 -2.76 -21.27
N ASP A 457 -17.14 -3.40 -20.12
CA ASP A 457 -18.50 -3.75 -19.66
C ASP A 457 -19.35 -2.50 -19.40
N GLU A 458 -18.81 -1.48 -18.72
CA GLU A 458 -19.47 -0.20 -18.48
C GLU A 458 -19.82 0.54 -19.78
N LEU A 459 -19.01 0.37 -20.83
CA LEU A 459 -19.25 0.93 -22.16
C LEU A 459 -20.09 0.02 -23.08
N GLY A 460 -20.57 -1.13 -22.58
CA GLY A 460 -21.43 -2.07 -23.30
C GLY A 460 -20.70 -2.95 -24.33
N GLY A 461 -19.45 -3.33 -24.06
CA GLY A 461 -18.59 -4.09 -24.96
C GLY A 461 -17.91 -3.24 -26.05
N VAL A 462 -18.00 -1.91 -25.97
CA VAL A 462 -17.47 -1.00 -27.01
C VAL A 462 -16.09 -0.51 -26.60
N THR A 463 -15.05 -1.15 -27.13
CA THR A 463 -13.62 -0.79 -26.92
C THR A 463 -13.11 0.31 -27.85
N SER A 464 -13.79 0.51 -28.99
CA SER A 464 -13.41 1.50 -30.00
C SER A 464 -14.58 1.92 -30.90
N VAL A 465 -14.46 3.10 -31.50
CA VAL A 465 -15.36 3.63 -32.53
C VAL A 465 -14.53 4.39 -33.56
N GLY A 466 -14.86 4.24 -34.84
CA GLY A 466 -14.28 4.96 -35.97
C GLY A 466 -13.45 4.05 -36.88
N ASP A 467 -13.65 4.17 -38.20
CA ASP A 467 -12.87 3.42 -39.19
C ASP A 467 -11.40 3.82 -39.15
N ASP A 468 -10.49 2.86 -39.29
CA ASP A 468 -9.06 3.08 -39.15
C ASP A 468 -8.38 3.49 -40.48
N PRO A 469 -7.94 4.76 -40.65
CA PRO A 469 -7.19 5.17 -41.84
C PRO A 469 -5.76 4.61 -41.89
N LEU A 470 -5.31 3.90 -40.84
CA LEU A 470 -3.99 3.27 -40.77
C LEU A 470 -4.02 1.77 -41.13
N THR A 471 -5.19 1.16 -41.29
CA THR A 471 -5.33 -0.21 -41.83
C THR A 471 -5.63 -0.14 -43.33
N PRO A 472 -4.82 -0.74 -44.22
CA PRO A 472 -5.18 -0.88 -45.62
C PRO A 472 -6.45 -1.74 -45.79
N LEU A 473 -7.29 -1.41 -46.77
CA LEU A 473 -8.41 -2.28 -47.18
C LEU A 473 -7.89 -3.71 -47.43
N PRO A 474 -8.61 -4.77 -46.98
CA PRO A 474 -8.16 -6.14 -47.19
C PRO A 474 -8.11 -6.48 -48.68
N THR A 475 -6.90 -6.59 -49.24
CA THR A 475 -6.71 -7.34 -50.49
C THR A 475 -6.98 -8.80 -50.20
N ALA A 476 -8.00 -9.37 -50.86
CA ALA A 476 -8.37 -10.76 -50.67
C ALA A 476 -7.18 -11.69 -50.96
N SER A 477 -6.88 -12.58 -50.02
CA SER A 477 -6.02 -13.74 -50.25
C SER A 477 -6.63 -14.99 -49.62
N PRO A 478 -6.53 -16.16 -50.28
CA PRO A 478 -7.31 -17.34 -49.93
C PRO A 478 -6.60 -18.26 -48.95
N GLY A 479 -7.38 -19.06 -48.22
CA GLY A 479 -6.89 -20.29 -47.59
C GLY A 479 -7.02 -20.37 -46.07
N ALA A 480 -8.24 -20.61 -45.59
CA ALA A 480 -8.46 -21.22 -44.27
C ALA A 480 -8.92 -22.67 -44.48
N SER A 481 -8.00 -23.63 -44.38
CA SER A 481 -8.31 -25.05 -44.52
C SER A 481 -8.73 -25.68 -43.19
N HIS A 482 -9.92 -26.29 -43.21
CA HIS A 482 -10.37 -27.42 -42.39
C HIS A 482 -10.04 -27.47 -40.89
N HIS A 483 -11.07 -27.33 -40.05
CA HIS A 483 -11.72 -28.44 -39.31
C HIS A 483 -13.12 -27.93 -38.89
N GLY A 484 -14.22 -28.69 -38.87
CA GLY A 484 -14.40 -30.12 -39.10
C GLY A 484 -15.52 -30.66 -38.20
N GLY A 485 -16.78 -30.24 -38.40
CA GLY A 485 -17.89 -30.64 -37.53
C GLY A 485 -19.26 -30.09 -37.92
N SER A 486 -20.07 -30.92 -38.57
CA SER A 486 -21.52 -30.75 -38.76
C SER A 486 -22.10 -32.18 -38.92
N PRO A 487 -23.37 -32.47 -38.57
CA PRO A 487 -24.44 -31.99 -39.45
C PRO A 487 -25.80 -31.67 -38.80
N SER A 488 -26.58 -30.90 -39.58
CA SER A 488 -28.04 -30.99 -39.73
C SER A 488 -28.97 -30.58 -38.56
N ALA A 489 -29.69 -29.47 -38.77
CA ALA A 489 -31.10 -29.56 -39.19
C ALA A 489 -31.62 -28.21 -39.78
N SER A 490 -32.33 -28.29 -40.90
CA SER A 490 -33.28 -27.27 -41.37
C SER A 490 -34.63 -27.93 -41.59
N PRO A 491 -35.74 -27.22 -41.35
CA PRO A 491 -36.61 -26.81 -42.45
C PRO A 491 -36.93 -25.30 -42.36
N ARG A 492 -36.81 -24.48 -43.41
CA ARG A 492 -37.42 -24.49 -44.76
C ARG A 492 -38.84 -23.90 -44.79
N ALA A 493 -38.99 -22.80 -45.54
CA ALA A 493 -40.24 -22.21 -46.08
C ALA A 493 -41.22 -21.60 -45.05
N SER A 494 -42.06 -20.59 -45.36
CA SER A 494 -42.27 -19.80 -46.60
C SER A 494 -43.10 -18.54 -46.28
N GLY A 495 -42.94 -17.45 -47.04
CA GLY A 495 -43.82 -16.27 -46.96
C GLY A 495 -43.43 -15.17 -47.95
N SER A 496 -44.11 -15.09 -49.09
CA SER A 496 -43.81 -14.18 -50.21
C SER A 496 -44.74 -12.97 -50.29
N ALA A 497 -44.19 -11.79 -50.63
CA ALA A 497 -44.82 -10.66 -51.37
C ALA A 497 -46.17 -10.07 -50.87
N SER A 498 -46.58 -8.83 -51.09
CA SER A 498 -46.18 -7.79 -52.07
C SER A 498 -46.56 -6.39 -51.53
N PRO A 499 -46.21 -5.26 -52.21
CA PRO A 499 -46.30 -3.92 -51.62
C PRO A 499 -47.66 -3.23 -51.78
N GLY A 500 -48.09 -2.49 -50.75
CA GLY A 500 -49.27 -1.63 -50.77
C GLY A 500 -48.91 -0.14 -50.83
N SER A 501 -49.21 0.51 -51.95
CA SER A 501 -49.02 1.95 -52.10
C SER A 501 -50.22 2.75 -51.57
N SER A 502 -49.98 3.80 -50.79
CA SER A 502 -50.97 4.86 -50.55
C SER A 502 -50.27 6.23 -50.47
N LYS A 503 -50.88 7.23 -51.11
CA LYS A 503 -50.40 8.62 -51.19
C LYS A 503 -51.08 9.50 -50.12
N PRO A 504 -50.62 10.74 -49.86
CA PRO A 504 -50.56 11.29 -48.52
C PRO A 504 -51.77 12.15 -48.11
N ALA A 505 -51.93 12.36 -46.81
CA ALA A 505 -52.83 13.34 -46.23
C ALA A 505 -52.13 14.18 -45.15
N GLY A 506 -52.39 15.49 -45.13
CA GLY A 506 -52.23 16.37 -43.96
C GLY A 506 -50.80 16.71 -43.51
N ARG A 507 -50.28 17.86 -43.96
CA ARG A 507 -49.06 18.49 -43.41
C ARG A 507 -49.46 19.59 -42.41
N PRO A 508 -49.13 19.48 -41.11
CA PRO A 508 -49.08 20.63 -40.22
C PRO A 508 -47.87 21.51 -40.60
N ALA A 509 -48.09 22.81 -40.74
CA ALA A 509 -47.01 23.75 -40.98
C ALA A 509 -46.34 24.13 -39.65
N ASN A 510 -45.16 23.57 -39.39
CA ASN A 510 -44.03 24.10 -38.59
C ASN A 510 -43.14 22.93 -38.13
N ALA A 511 -42.35 22.38 -39.06
CA ALA A 511 -41.18 21.59 -38.73
C ALA A 511 -39.92 22.41 -39.08
N PRO A 512 -38.90 22.47 -38.22
CA PRO A 512 -37.62 23.08 -38.60
C PRO A 512 -37.02 22.34 -39.81
N PRO A 513 -36.20 23.01 -40.63
CA PRO A 513 -35.68 22.42 -41.86
C PRO A 513 -34.86 21.16 -41.55
N VAL A 514 -35.12 20.09 -42.31
CA VAL A 514 -34.36 18.84 -42.25
C VAL A 514 -32.95 19.13 -42.76
N LEU A 515 -31.97 19.09 -41.85
CA LEU A 515 -30.55 19.18 -42.19
C LEU A 515 -30.14 17.96 -43.03
N ALA A 516 -29.25 18.17 -44.00
CA ALA A 516 -28.66 17.07 -44.76
C ALA A 516 -27.74 16.24 -43.84
N ALA A 517 -27.71 14.91 -44.06
CA ALA A 517 -26.88 14.02 -43.27
C ALA A 517 -25.38 14.37 -43.44
N GLY A 518 -24.67 14.67 -42.34
CA GLY A 518 -23.24 15.01 -42.34
C GLY A 518 -22.91 16.45 -41.94
N GLN A 519 -23.90 17.28 -41.60
CA GLN A 519 -23.70 18.69 -41.22
C GLN A 519 -24.28 19.01 -39.84
N ASP A 520 -23.51 19.73 -39.03
CA ASP A 520 -23.99 20.34 -37.80
C ASP A 520 -24.98 21.50 -38.09
N ALA A 521 -25.48 22.15 -37.02
CA ALA A 521 -26.40 23.29 -37.13
C ALA A 521 -25.83 24.53 -37.85
N TYR A 522 -24.57 24.48 -38.29
CA TYR A 522 -23.85 25.55 -39.01
C TYR A 522 -23.35 25.10 -40.39
N GLY A 523 -23.65 23.88 -40.84
CA GLY A 523 -23.23 23.36 -42.15
C GLY A 523 -21.82 22.76 -42.17
N LEU A 524 -21.15 22.63 -41.02
CA LEU A 524 -19.75 22.19 -40.95
C LEU A 524 -19.64 20.68 -40.72
N SER A 525 -18.63 20.07 -41.33
CA SER A 525 -18.25 18.69 -41.07
C SER A 525 -17.37 18.60 -39.81
N VAL A 526 -17.72 17.71 -38.88
CA VAL A 526 -17.05 17.59 -37.57
C VAL A 526 -16.32 16.26 -37.47
N THR A 527 -15.04 16.30 -37.09
CA THR A 527 -14.23 15.12 -36.76
C THR A 527 -13.71 15.22 -35.34
N ALA A 528 -14.14 14.31 -34.49
CA ALA A 528 -13.61 14.14 -33.13
C ALA A 528 -12.64 12.96 -33.10
N VAL A 529 -11.41 13.18 -32.62
CA VAL A 529 -10.44 12.11 -32.38
C VAL A 529 -9.99 12.19 -30.92
N GLY A 530 -10.06 11.08 -30.21
CA GLY A 530 -9.73 11.08 -28.79
C GLY A 530 -9.49 9.73 -28.15
N ASP A 531 -9.42 9.77 -26.82
CA ASP A 531 -9.20 8.63 -25.95
C ASP A 531 -10.51 8.05 -25.36
N SER A 532 -10.38 7.31 -24.26
CA SER A 532 -11.45 6.60 -23.59
C SER A 532 -12.55 7.52 -23.01
N VAL A 533 -12.23 8.76 -22.63
CA VAL A 533 -13.24 9.72 -22.14
C VAL A 533 -14.16 10.17 -23.28
N MET A 534 -13.60 10.39 -24.47
CA MET A 534 -14.39 10.67 -25.67
C MET A 534 -15.20 9.44 -26.11
N LEU A 535 -14.67 8.23 -25.93
CA LEU A 535 -15.39 6.98 -26.21
C LEU A 535 -16.59 6.78 -25.28
N ALA A 536 -16.50 7.22 -24.03
CA ALA A 536 -17.60 7.23 -23.08
C ALA A 536 -18.68 8.24 -23.49
N ALA A 537 -18.29 9.44 -23.90
CA ALA A 537 -19.21 10.48 -24.38
C ALA A 537 -19.72 10.30 -25.83
N ARG A 538 -19.34 9.21 -26.52
CA ARG A 538 -19.55 9.02 -27.99
C ARG A 538 -21.00 9.22 -28.45
N ASP A 539 -21.97 8.73 -27.70
CA ASP A 539 -23.36 8.68 -28.14
C ASP A 539 -24.08 10.00 -27.81
N ALA A 540 -23.66 10.68 -26.74
CA ALA A 540 -23.99 12.09 -26.51
C ALA A 540 -23.42 12.98 -27.62
N LEU A 541 -22.15 12.80 -28.01
CA LEU A 541 -21.54 13.53 -29.13
C LEU A 541 -22.28 13.31 -30.46
N ARG A 542 -22.73 12.08 -30.74
CA ARG A 542 -23.53 11.76 -31.95
C ARG A 542 -24.93 12.37 -31.93
N ALA A 543 -25.58 12.42 -30.77
CA ALA A 543 -26.86 13.09 -30.60
C ALA A 543 -26.72 14.62 -30.73
N GLU A 544 -25.59 15.16 -30.25
CA GLU A 544 -25.27 16.58 -30.21
C GLU A 544 -24.89 17.17 -31.58
N PHE A 545 -24.13 16.40 -32.36
CA PHE A 545 -23.58 16.79 -33.66
C PHE A 545 -24.00 15.78 -34.74
N PRO A 546 -25.19 15.93 -35.35
CA PRO A 546 -25.66 15.03 -36.40
C PRO A 546 -24.64 14.90 -37.54
N GLY A 547 -24.14 13.68 -37.78
CA GLY A 547 -23.14 13.40 -38.81
C GLY A 547 -21.68 13.56 -38.39
N ILE A 548 -21.38 13.77 -37.10
CA ILE A 548 -20.01 13.77 -36.57
C ILE A 548 -19.29 12.43 -36.83
N THR A 549 -18.04 12.52 -37.29
CA THR A 549 -17.12 11.39 -37.29
C THR A 549 -16.41 11.32 -35.93
N VAL A 550 -16.64 10.25 -35.15
CA VAL A 550 -15.94 10.00 -33.89
C VAL A 550 -14.92 8.89 -34.10
N ASP A 551 -13.67 9.13 -33.70
CA ASP A 551 -12.56 8.17 -33.68
C ASP A 551 -12.00 8.11 -32.25
N ALA A 552 -12.43 7.12 -31.45
CA ALA A 552 -12.08 6.99 -30.04
C ALA A 552 -11.80 5.52 -29.65
N HIS A 553 -10.91 5.29 -28.68
CA HIS A 553 -10.48 3.94 -28.27
C HIS A 553 -10.02 3.92 -26.80
N ILE A 554 -10.27 2.82 -26.08
CA ILE A 554 -9.81 2.62 -24.70
C ILE A 554 -8.28 2.73 -24.59
N SER A 555 -7.75 3.34 -23.53
CA SER A 555 -6.31 3.47 -23.26
C SER A 555 -5.47 4.20 -24.34
N ARG A 556 -6.10 4.86 -25.32
CA ARG A 556 -5.40 5.48 -26.45
C ARG A 556 -4.46 6.61 -26.00
N GLN A 557 -3.23 6.59 -26.50
CA GLN A 557 -2.18 7.55 -26.15
C GLN A 557 -2.23 8.83 -26.99
N PRO A 558 -1.79 10.00 -26.47
CA PRO A 558 -1.76 11.26 -27.23
C PRO A 558 -0.98 11.18 -28.54
N THR A 559 0.12 10.43 -28.55
CA THR A 559 0.96 10.22 -29.75
C THR A 559 0.19 9.51 -30.88
N GLU A 560 -0.65 8.53 -30.54
CA GLU A 560 -1.52 7.83 -31.50
C GLU A 560 -2.65 8.74 -31.99
N ILE A 561 -3.31 9.49 -31.11
CA ILE A 561 -4.35 10.47 -31.48
C ILE A 561 -3.77 11.47 -32.49
N PHE A 562 -2.57 11.99 -32.22
CA PHE A 562 -1.91 12.93 -33.13
C PHE A 562 -1.50 12.28 -34.46
N ALA A 563 -1.16 11.00 -34.48
CA ALA A 563 -0.88 10.25 -35.70
C ALA A 563 -2.16 10.02 -36.53
N ARG A 564 -3.28 9.62 -35.89
CA ARG A 564 -4.60 9.45 -36.52
C ARG A 564 -5.10 10.73 -37.16
N ILE A 565 -5.01 11.87 -36.48
CA ILE A 565 -5.39 13.18 -37.04
C ILE A 565 -4.54 13.53 -38.28
N ARG A 566 -3.23 13.27 -38.25
CA ARG A 566 -2.34 13.47 -39.41
C ARG A 566 -2.68 12.54 -40.58
N ALA A 567 -2.99 11.27 -40.31
CA ALA A 567 -3.41 10.30 -41.32
C ALA A 567 -4.75 10.71 -41.97
N ARG A 568 -5.75 11.09 -41.16
CA ARG A 568 -7.03 11.64 -41.65
C ARG A 568 -6.82 12.90 -42.51
N LYS A 569 -5.92 13.81 -42.12
CA LYS A 569 -5.58 14.97 -42.96
C LYS A 569 -4.96 14.53 -44.30
N ALA A 570 -3.99 13.62 -44.28
CA ALA A 570 -3.33 13.14 -45.50
C ALA A 570 -4.31 12.43 -46.46
N ALA A 571 -5.31 11.73 -45.91
CA ALA A 571 -6.38 11.09 -46.68
C ALA A 571 -7.51 12.04 -47.11
N GLY A 572 -7.47 13.33 -46.77
CA GLY A 572 -8.56 14.28 -47.04
C GLY A 572 -9.83 14.04 -46.20
N ALA A 573 -9.78 13.14 -45.22
CA ALA A 573 -10.90 12.67 -44.40
C ALA A 573 -11.00 13.38 -43.03
N LEU A 574 -10.52 14.63 -42.96
CA LEU A 574 -10.59 15.48 -41.78
C LEU A 574 -11.63 16.58 -42.03
N GLY A 575 -12.58 16.76 -41.12
CA GLY A 575 -13.64 17.76 -41.25
C GLY A 575 -13.15 19.20 -41.15
N ASP A 576 -14.09 20.13 -41.23
CA ASP A 576 -13.90 21.58 -41.05
C ASP A 576 -13.62 21.93 -39.58
N VAL A 577 -14.21 21.16 -38.66
CA VAL A 577 -13.99 21.27 -37.21
C VAL A 577 -13.31 20.00 -36.70
N VAL A 578 -12.21 20.18 -35.97
CA VAL A 578 -11.44 19.07 -35.38
C VAL A 578 -11.48 19.15 -33.86
N ILE A 579 -12.10 18.16 -33.21
CA ILE A 579 -12.14 18.04 -31.75
C ILE A 579 -11.04 17.06 -31.32
N ILE A 580 -10.21 17.46 -30.37
CA ILE A 580 -9.08 16.70 -29.86
C ILE A 580 -9.28 16.49 -28.35
N GLY A 581 -9.65 15.27 -27.95
CA GLY A 581 -9.75 14.85 -26.55
C GLY A 581 -8.63 13.87 -26.23
N ALA A 582 -7.52 14.38 -25.69
CA ALA A 582 -6.31 13.59 -25.42
C ALA A 582 -5.71 13.98 -24.08
N GLY A 583 -4.95 13.06 -23.49
CA GLY A 583 -4.13 13.32 -22.31
C GLY A 583 -4.60 12.59 -21.05
N THR A 584 -5.73 11.87 -21.10
CA THR A 584 -6.20 11.03 -19.99
C THR A 584 -5.22 9.88 -19.74
N ASN A 585 -4.76 9.23 -20.81
CA ASN A 585 -3.95 8.01 -20.74
C ASN A 585 -2.43 8.24 -20.81
N GLY A 586 -1.96 9.48 -20.95
CA GLY A 586 -0.53 9.79 -20.97
C GLY A 586 -0.23 11.27 -21.23
N ALA A 587 1.02 11.69 -20.96
CA ALA A 587 1.43 13.09 -21.01
C ALA A 587 1.40 13.70 -22.43
N ILE A 588 0.74 14.87 -22.59
CA ILE A 588 0.89 15.68 -23.80
C ILE A 588 2.21 16.47 -23.74
N ARG A 589 3.11 16.21 -24.69
CA ARG A 589 4.27 17.08 -24.93
C ARG A 589 3.83 18.34 -25.69
N THR A 590 4.03 19.52 -25.11
CA THR A 590 3.69 20.82 -25.72
C THR A 590 4.20 20.95 -27.16
N ALA A 591 5.43 20.51 -27.44
CA ALA A 591 6.01 20.58 -28.79
C ALA A 591 5.21 19.79 -29.84
N ASP A 592 4.69 18.61 -29.49
CA ASP A 592 3.94 17.74 -30.40
C ASP A 592 2.56 18.32 -30.70
N LEU A 593 1.85 18.78 -29.66
CA LEU A 593 0.53 19.43 -29.82
C LEU A 593 0.65 20.69 -30.69
N MET A 594 1.66 21.52 -30.45
CA MET A 594 1.95 22.71 -31.27
C MET A 594 2.35 22.34 -32.70
N SER A 595 3.01 21.21 -32.91
CA SER A 595 3.31 20.67 -34.24
C SER A 595 2.04 20.22 -34.96
N LEU A 596 1.17 19.48 -34.27
CA LEU A 596 -0.12 19.04 -34.80
C LEU A 596 -0.99 20.22 -35.22
N ILE A 597 -1.21 21.20 -34.33
CA ILE A 597 -2.05 22.38 -34.59
C ILE A 597 -1.56 23.14 -35.83
N ARG A 598 -0.23 23.32 -35.99
CA ARG A 598 0.33 23.89 -37.23
C ARG A 598 0.05 23.02 -38.45
N SER A 599 0.18 21.70 -38.34
CA SER A 599 -0.06 20.78 -39.47
C SER A 599 -1.52 20.74 -39.92
N ILE A 600 -2.48 21.06 -39.04
CA ILE A 600 -3.93 21.15 -39.33
C ILE A 600 -4.47 22.60 -39.28
N GLY A 601 -3.60 23.60 -39.40
CA GLY A 601 -3.98 25.01 -39.19
C GLY A 601 -4.94 25.60 -40.25
N ASP A 602 -5.27 24.83 -41.29
CA ASP A 602 -6.20 25.12 -42.39
C ASP A 602 -7.68 24.89 -42.05
N ARG A 603 -7.97 24.27 -40.88
CA ARG A 603 -9.34 23.94 -40.45
C ARG A 603 -10.09 25.18 -39.95
N SER A 604 -11.41 25.20 -40.12
CA SER A 604 -12.28 26.29 -39.65
C SER A 604 -12.24 26.45 -38.13
N ARG A 605 -12.25 25.35 -37.37
CA ARG A 605 -12.02 25.35 -35.91
C ARG A 605 -11.25 24.12 -35.44
N ILE A 606 -10.47 24.29 -34.36
CA ILE A 606 -9.79 23.21 -33.62
C ILE A 606 -10.20 23.34 -32.16
N ILE A 607 -10.92 22.36 -31.63
CA ILE A 607 -11.35 22.33 -30.23
C ILE A 607 -10.40 21.42 -29.46
N LEU A 608 -9.71 21.98 -28.46
CA LEU A 608 -8.94 21.20 -27.50
C LEU A 608 -9.80 20.97 -26.26
N VAL A 609 -10.03 19.71 -25.90
CA VAL A 609 -10.66 19.35 -24.63
C VAL A 609 -9.55 19.10 -23.62
N ASN A 610 -9.56 19.80 -22.49
CA ASN A 610 -8.61 19.52 -21.41
C ASN A 610 -9.10 18.35 -20.52
N VAL A 611 -8.23 17.87 -19.64
CA VAL A 611 -8.39 16.55 -19.03
C VAL A 611 -8.80 16.67 -17.57
N HIS A 612 -9.86 15.94 -17.19
CA HIS A 612 -10.19 15.64 -15.81
C HIS A 612 -9.78 14.20 -15.51
N ALA A 613 -8.74 14.00 -14.70
CA ALA A 613 -8.37 12.70 -14.12
C ALA A 613 -7.32 12.89 -13.02
N ASP A 614 -7.33 12.02 -12.01
CA ASP A 614 -6.29 11.95 -10.98
C ASP A 614 -5.04 11.23 -11.52
N ARG A 615 -4.19 11.97 -12.26
CA ARG A 615 -2.93 11.48 -12.84
C ARG A 615 -1.82 12.50 -12.70
N SER A 616 -0.61 12.01 -12.43
CA SER A 616 0.65 12.76 -12.41
C SER A 616 0.82 13.69 -13.63
N TRP A 617 0.51 13.20 -14.83
CA TRP A 617 0.68 13.90 -16.10
C TRP A 617 -0.48 14.81 -16.52
N VAL A 618 -1.61 14.82 -15.80
CA VAL A 618 -2.78 15.65 -16.19
C VAL A 618 -2.46 17.13 -16.06
N ALA A 619 -1.73 17.52 -15.00
CA ALA A 619 -1.24 18.88 -14.84
C ALA A 619 -0.33 19.30 -16.03
N GLN A 620 0.60 18.44 -16.45
CA GLN A 620 1.44 18.69 -17.63
C GLN A 620 0.62 18.79 -18.91
N SER A 621 -0.38 17.93 -19.08
CA SER A 621 -1.21 17.88 -20.29
C SER A 621 -2.12 19.10 -20.40
N ASN A 622 -2.76 19.49 -19.29
CA ASN A 622 -3.56 20.70 -19.19
C ASN A 622 -2.68 21.95 -19.37
N GLN A 623 -1.44 21.97 -18.87
CA GLN A 623 -0.49 23.04 -19.14
C GLN A 623 -0.08 23.09 -20.63
N ALA A 624 0.13 21.95 -21.28
CA ALA A 624 0.42 21.90 -22.72
C ALA A 624 -0.75 22.44 -23.57
N ILE A 625 -1.98 22.12 -23.19
CA ILE A 625 -3.21 22.67 -23.80
C ILE A 625 -3.32 24.17 -23.53
N ALA A 626 -3.16 24.63 -22.28
CA ALA A 626 -3.20 26.05 -21.92
C ALA A 626 -2.14 26.86 -22.69
N ASN A 627 -0.92 26.34 -22.85
CA ASN A 627 0.12 26.93 -23.69
C ASN A 627 -0.32 27.05 -25.16
N ALA A 628 -1.01 26.03 -25.69
CA ALA A 628 -1.52 26.04 -27.07
C ALA A 628 -2.65 27.07 -27.25
N ILE A 629 -3.56 27.20 -26.28
CA ILE A 629 -4.61 28.22 -26.26
C ILE A 629 -4.00 29.62 -26.17
N ALA A 630 -3.01 29.85 -25.30
CA ALA A 630 -2.32 31.14 -25.21
C ALA A 630 -1.64 31.56 -26.53
N LYS A 631 -1.22 30.60 -27.36
CA LYS A 631 -0.53 30.85 -28.64
C LYS A 631 -1.45 30.94 -29.86
N TYR A 632 -2.53 30.16 -29.88
CA TYR A 632 -3.39 29.98 -31.06
C TYR A 632 -4.87 30.33 -30.82
N GLY A 633 -5.27 30.65 -29.59
CA GLY A 633 -6.65 30.91 -29.19
C GLY A 633 -7.28 32.13 -29.88
N SER A 634 -6.49 33.14 -30.24
CA SER A 634 -6.95 34.29 -31.04
C SER A 634 -7.18 33.97 -32.52
N LYS A 635 -6.96 32.73 -32.95
CA LYS A 635 -7.18 32.25 -34.33
C LYS A 635 -8.38 31.29 -34.35
N ASN A 636 -8.19 30.09 -34.88
CA ASN A 636 -9.17 29.02 -35.04
C ASN A 636 -9.15 27.98 -33.89
N VAL A 637 -8.32 28.15 -32.85
CA VAL A 637 -8.26 27.20 -31.72
C VAL A 637 -9.15 27.67 -30.57
N ARG A 638 -9.91 26.75 -29.95
CA ARG A 638 -10.75 27.01 -28.77
C ARG A 638 -10.56 25.92 -27.70
N LEU A 639 -10.88 26.27 -26.46
CA LEU A 639 -10.84 25.37 -25.31
C LEU A 639 -12.25 24.91 -24.95
N ALA A 640 -12.42 23.60 -24.78
CA ALA A 640 -13.50 23.03 -23.98
C ALA A 640 -12.90 22.67 -22.61
N ASP A 641 -13.19 23.47 -21.57
CA ASP A 641 -12.60 23.34 -20.23
C ASP A 641 -13.33 22.29 -19.39
N TRP A 642 -13.21 21.03 -19.82
CA TRP A 642 -13.83 19.89 -19.16
C TRP A 642 -13.30 19.71 -17.73
N ASN A 643 -12.02 20.00 -17.49
CA ASN A 643 -11.41 19.94 -16.17
C ASN A 643 -12.05 20.88 -15.16
N ALA A 644 -12.48 22.09 -15.57
CA ALA A 644 -13.24 22.98 -14.71
C ALA A 644 -14.72 22.60 -14.66
N ALA A 645 -15.34 22.31 -15.81
CA ALA A 645 -16.78 22.07 -15.93
C ALA A 645 -17.29 20.83 -15.16
N SER A 646 -16.41 19.87 -14.89
CA SER A 646 -16.75 18.61 -14.19
C SER A 646 -16.44 18.62 -12.68
N GLN A 647 -15.90 19.71 -12.12
CA GLN A 647 -15.58 19.78 -10.69
C GLN A 647 -16.84 19.73 -9.83
N GLY A 648 -16.81 18.88 -8.80
CA GLY A 648 -17.95 18.66 -7.89
C GLY A 648 -19.05 17.74 -8.44
N HIS A 649 -18.96 17.28 -9.69
CA HIS A 649 -19.99 16.46 -10.34
C HIS A 649 -19.66 14.95 -10.30
N ARG A 650 -19.63 14.37 -9.09
CA ARG A 650 -19.34 12.93 -8.89
C ARG A 650 -20.32 12.01 -9.63
N ASP A 651 -21.58 12.40 -9.70
CA ASP A 651 -22.68 11.68 -10.36
C ASP A 651 -22.48 11.51 -11.87
N TRP A 652 -21.68 12.37 -12.50
CA TRP A 652 -21.34 12.34 -13.92
C TRP A 652 -20.36 11.23 -14.32
N PHE A 653 -19.72 10.56 -13.36
CA PHE A 653 -18.62 9.62 -13.61
C PHE A 653 -18.94 8.18 -13.16
N TYR A 654 -18.28 7.21 -13.81
CA TYR A 654 -18.17 5.83 -13.30
C TYR A 654 -17.32 5.78 -12.01
N SER A 655 -17.22 4.62 -11.36
CA SER A 655 -16.53 4.46 -10.05
C SER A 655 -15.03 4.78 -10.07
N ASP A 656 -14.47 4.99 -11.27
CA ASP A 656 -13.08 5.38 -11.48
C ASP A 656 -12.82 6.90 -11.42
N GLY A 657 -13.88 7.72 -11.43
CA GLY A 657 -13.79 9.18 -11.40
C GLY A 657 -13.24 9.84 -12.67
N ILE A 658 -13.25 9.13 -13.81
CA ILE A 658 -12.62 9.59 -15.07
C ILE A 658 -13.58 9.46 -16.25
N HIS A 659 -14.26 8.31 -16.39
CA HIS A 659 -15.11 8.05 -17.54
C HIS A 659 -16.53 8.57 -17.28
N THR A 660 -17.07 9.32 -18.24
CA THR A 660 -18.41 9.94 -18.11
C THR A 660 -19.53 8.94 -18.34
N LYS A 661 -20.66 9.17 -17.66
CA LYS A 661 -21.92 8.44 -17.87
C LYS A 661 -23.10 9.41 -17.82
N GLY A 662 -24.21 9.04 -18.48
CA GLY A 662 -25.48 9.76 -18.40
C GLY A 662 -25.32 11.27 -18.64
N ASP A 663 -25.77 12.08 -17.67
CA ASP A 663 -25.72 13.55 -17.73
C ASP A 663 -24.29 14.09 -17.87
N GLY A 664 -23.27 13.38 -17.36
CA GLY A 664 -21.86 13.73 -17.56
C GLY A 664 -21.42 13.67 -19.01
N SER A 665 -21.87 12.66 -19.74
CA SER A 665 -21.60 12.52 -21.18
C SER A 665 -22.32 13.61 -21.99
N VAL A 666 -23.52 14.00 -21.54
CA VAL A 666 -24.30 15.12 -22.13
C VAL A 666 -23.62 16.47 -21.83
N ALA A 667 -23.12 16.69 -20.63
CA ALA A 667 -22.37 17.89 -20.26
C ALA A 667 -21.06 18.02 -21.07
N TYR A 668 -20.33 16.92 -21.25
CA TYR A 668 -19.13 16.86 -22.08
C TYR A 668 -19.40 17.30 -23.54
N ALA A 669 -20.49 16.80 -24.13
CA ALA A 669 -20.90 17.16 -25.49
C ALA A 669 -21.35 18.65 -25.59
N ASN A 670 -22.15 19.13 -24.64
CA ASN A 670 -22.60 20.53 -24.59
C ASN A 670 -21.43 21.51 -24.46
N LEU A 671 -20.44 21.21 -23.63
CA LEU A 671 -19.26 22.04 -23.46
C LEU A 671 -18.46 22.20 -24.78
N ILE A 672 -18.34 21.12 -25.55
CA ILE A 672 -17.74 21.16 -26.89
C ILE A 672 -18.60 22.00 -27.83
N ARG A 673 -19.93 21.92 -27.74
CA ARG A 673 -20.88 22.72 -28.55
C ARG A 673 -20.75 24.22 -28.24
N GLU A 674 -20.50 24.57 -26.99
CA GLU A 674 -20.24 25.95 -26.56
C GLU A 674 -18.87 26.45 -27.05
N ALA A 675 -17.81 25.65 -26.90
CA ALA A 675 -16.47 25.96 -27.43
C ALA A 675 -16.48 26.13 -28.96
N MET A 676 -17.35 25.41 -29.68
CA MET A 676 -17.57 25.56 -31.12
C MET A 676 -18.35 26.82 -31.52
N ARG A 677 -19.06 27.50 -30.61
CA ARG A 677 -19.78 28.75 -30.92
C ARG A 677 -18.89 30.00 -30.82
N GLN A 678 -17.78 29.89 -30.10
CA GLN A 678 -16.77 30.93 -29.93
C GLN A 678 -15.85 31.04 -31.17
#